data_AF-A0A3D1RIV3-F1
#
_entry.id   AF-A0A3D1RIV3-F1
#
_cell.length_a   1.000
_cell.length_b   1.000
_cell.length_c   1.000
_cell.angle_alpha   90.00
_cell.angle_beta   90.00
_cell.angle_gamma   90.00
#
_symmetry.space_group_name_H-M   'P 1'
#
loop_
_entity.id
_entity.type
_entity.pdbx_description
1 polymer ?
#
loop_
_entity_poly.entity_id
_entity_poly.type
_entity_poly.pdbx_seq_one_letter_code
_entity_poly.pdbx_strand_id
1 'polypeptide(L)'
;MKEVGIMTWFTYNNYGTVLQAYALSKKLENMQVIPEIINYRPKIRKTNIYDMKIKFILKQLINKNYQKKYISEISKINEKFSKFRKDSLSISNEVDTYTELKEKADSLDKVVCGSDQIWSPIFYDPHYYLDFVDNDTKKISYAPSFGVSDIYEEGVKKGIEKLLNRFENISVREEQGKEIIKEICDKNVEIVLDPTLLITKEEWIKLFEIKEDKNKDNYILCYFLESNKKYLKVAKELSKKLKVPIKIIPTNNLIDKFNKDSILFDCGPKEFVEYISHAKCVLTDSYHGVLFSINFNKPFVALKRFKENKFSQNSRIINILSRFNLEDRLYNNKSLNLSPIYYKTINREIAIERKKSINFLRKSIFDGKVSNEPLITNNCTGCGVCAVVCPKKCIKIEKNEEGFWEYTVNKEQCINCGLCKKNCGQVHNNAIKIERQKIFSAYSKSNEVLMKSSSGGLAFELSNQALIDNMPVIGCKYNEKNNRAEHAFINDINNVNELSGSKYLQSYTVDAFEKIKNLKSALIIGTPCQIASIDNYLKNVNKRNEFVLVDLICHGVPSYLVWDKFLKENGDNREIIFRNKKYGWKKELTVGSKRIRKDKFYNYFESGQIYNRCCYDCNYREYMCSDIRLGDFWGKKSNKGISEVIINSEKGLNLFNSIKDKIIFKEENISECFVHQQKKNVAFPLKRYAIINELKSDKKSLTKISNKYCKKIVKDSNFRKKFYGLYKFLQNRQ
;
A
#
# COMPACT_ATOMS: atom_id res chain seq x y z
N MET A 1 22.60 17.82 -12.26
CA MET A 1 22.67 16.34 -12.22
C MET A 1 21.24 15.82 -12.20
N LYS A 2 20.94 14.64 -12.76
CA LYS A 2 19.57 14.10 -12.70
C LYS A 2 19.25 13.63 -11.27
N GLU A 3 18.04 13.88 -10.81
CA GLU A 3 17.51 13.37 -9.53
C GLU A 3 16.68 12.12 -9.77
N VAL A 4 17.04 11.01 -9.11
CA VAL A 4 16.41 9.70 -9.33
C VAL A 4 15.92 9.10 -8.03
N GLY A 5 14.61 8.86 -7.96
CA GLY A 5 13.99 8.15 -6.84
C GLY A 5 14.22 6.64 -6.92
N ILE A 6 14.52 6.00 -5.80
CA ILE A 6 14.62 4.54 -5.68
C ILE A 6 13.48 4.03 -4.79
N MET A 7 12.61 3.20 -5.36
CA MET A 7 11.54 2.50 -4.65
C MET A 7 11.94 1.04 -4.44
N THR A 8 12.35 0.67 -3.23
CA THR A 8 12.72 -0.71 -2.88
C THR A 8 12.52 -0.95 -1.37
N TRP A 9 12.66 -2.19 -0.91
CA TRP A 9 12.73 -2.46 0.52
C TRP A 9 14.07 -2.02 1.07
N PHE A 10 14.04 -1.24 2.16
CA PHE A 10 15.24 -0.81 2.89
C PHE A 10 15.00 -0.68 4.41
N THR A 11 13.74 -0.67 4.85
CA THR A 11 13.36 -0.40 6.25
C THR A 11 13.55 -1.61 7.17
N TYR A 12 13.54 -2.83 6.65
CA TYR A 12 13.77 -4.04 7.43
C TYR A 12 15.25 -4.21 7.82
N ASN A 13 15.50 -4.71 9.03
CA ASN A 13 16.86 -5.10 9.46
C ASN A 13 17.26 -6.44 8.82
N ASN A 14 17.47 -6.41 7.51
CA ASN A 14 18.00 -7.50 6.71
C ASN A 14 19.20 -6.98 5.91
N TYR A 15 20.35 -7.65 6.06
CA TYR A 15 21.61 -7.24 5.44
C TYR A 15 21.48 -7.08 3.92
N GLY A 16 20.89 -8.07 3.23
CA GLY A 16 20.71 -8.03 1.79
C GLY A 16 19.83 -6.87 1.33
N THR A 17 18.68 -6.70 1.99
CA THR A 17 17.71 -5.62 1.69
C THR A 17 18.34 -4.23 1.78
N VAL A 18 19.14 -3.96 2.82
CA VAL A 18 19.79 -2.65 3.00
C VAL A 18 20.99 -2.47 2.08
N LEU A 19 21.82 -3.52 1.91
CA LEU A 19 23.04 -3.44 1.09
C LEU A 19 22.75 -3.35 -0.41
N GLN A 20 21.67 -3.96 -0.92
CA GLN A 20 21.27 -3.77 -2.33
C GLN A 20 20.80 -2.34 -2.60
N ALA A 21 20.07 -1.74 -1.65
CA ALA A 21 19.61 -0.34 -1.78
C ALA A 21 20.80 0.62 -1.76
N TYR A 22 21.77 0.39 -0.86
CA TYR A 22 23.02 1.13 -0.81
C TYR A 22 23.83 0.98 -2.10
N ALA A 23 24.01 -0.25 -2.59
CA ALA A 23 24.79 -0.52 -3.79
C ALA A 23 24.19 0.12 -5.04
N LEU A 24 22.85 0.11 -5.19
CA LEU A 24 22.17 0.81 -6.29
C LEU A 24 22.37 2.33 -6.18
N SER A 25 22.21 2.89 -4.97
CA SER A 25 22.42 4.33 -4.73
C SER A 25 23.85 4.74 -5.09
N LYS A 26 24.86 4.02 -4.59
CA LYS A 26 26.27 4.30 -4.90
C LYS A 26 26.57 4.16 -6.39
N LYS A 27 25.95 3.20 -7.07
CA LYS A 27 26.19 3.06 -8.51
C LYS A 27 25.58 4.20 -9.32
N LEU A 28 24.45 4.75 -8.89
CA LEU A 28 23.85 5.95 -9.47
C LEU A 28 24.71 7.19 -9.22
N GLU A 29 25.22 7.38 -7.99
CA GLU A 29 26.17 8.47 -7.67
C GLU A 29 27.39 8.44 -8.60
N ASN A 30 27.97 7.24 -8.83
CA ASN A 30 29.10 7.05 -9.75
C ASN A 30 28.76 7.41 -11.21
N MET A 31 27.48 7.51 -11.57
CA MET A 31 27.00 7.97 -12.88
C MET A 31 26.64 9.46 -12.89
N GLN A 32 27.01 10.22 -11.86
CA GLN A 32 26.66 11.64 -11.67
C GLN A 32 25.14 11.87 -11.58
N VAL A 33 24.43 10.91 -11.00
CA VAL A 33 23.01 11.00 -10.65
C VAL A 33 22.91 11.25 -9.14
N ILE A 34 21.90 12.01 -8.71
CA ILE A 34 21.59 12.21 -7.30
C ILE A 34 20.49 11.19 -6.93
N PRO A 35 20.83 10.07 -6.28
CA PRO A 35 19.82 9.11 -5.85
C PRO A 35 19.14 9.56 -4.55
N GLU A 36 17.88 9.22 -4.43
CA GLU A 36 17.13 9.36 -3.19
C GLU A 36 16.20 8.17 -3.01
N ILE A 37 16.25 7.52 -1.86
CA ILE A 37 15.35 6.42 -1.52
C ILE A 37 14.00 7.00 -1.10
N ILE A 38 12.95 6.59 -1.80
CA ILE A 38 11.58 6.95 -1.48
C ILE A 38 11.17 6.22 -0.20
N ASN A 39 10.93 6.97 0.87
CA ASN A 39 10.60 6.44 2.20
C ASN A 39 9.13 6.02 2.30
N TYR A 40 8.76 5.00 1.54
CA TYR A 40 7.44 4.39 1.53
C TYR A 40 7.34 3.24 2.53
N ARG A 41 6.28 3.23 3.36
CA ARG A 41 6.00 2.12 4.27
C ARG A 41 4.84 1.25 3.76
N PRO A 42 5.12 0.01 3.30
CA PRO A 42 4.08 -0.84 2.75
C PRO A 42 3.04 -1.24 3.79
N LYS A 43 1.76 -1.05 3.44
CA LYS A 43 0.61 -1.41 4.28
C LYS A 43 0.30 -2.89 4.10
N ILE A 44 0.98 -3.76 4.85
CA ILE A 44 0.77 -5.21 4.74
C ILE A 44 -0.57 -5.61 5.38
N ARG A 45 -1.36 -6.42 4.67
CA ARG A 45 -2.55 -7.04 5.22
C ARG A 45 -2.16 -8.08 6.28
N LYS A 46 -2.46 -7.79 7.54
CA LYS A 46 -2.25 -8.73 8.66
C LYS A 46 -3.01 -10.04 8.40
N THR A 47 -2.36 -11.18 8.64
CA THR A 47 -2.96 -12.51 8.55
C THR A 47 -4.22 -12.59 9.42
N ASN A 48 -5.30 -13.19 8.88
CA ASN A 48 -6.52 -13.38 9.66
C ASN A 48 -6.24 -14.43 10.75
N ILE A 49 -6.80 -14.22 11.95
CA ILE A 49 -6.60 -15.14 13.09
C ILE A 49 -7.06 -16.56 12.73
N TYR A 50 -8.13 -16.64 11.94
CA TYR A 50 -8.72 -17.90 11.49
C TYR A 50 -7.93 -18.58 10.35
N ASP A 51 -6.86 -17.97 9.83
CA ASP A 51 -5.93 -18.59 8.88
C ASP A 51 -4.63 -19.07 9.56
N MET A 52 -4.43 -18.78 10.86
CA MET A 52 -3.20 -19.15 11.57
C MET A 52 -3.16 -20.65 11.88
N LYS A 53 -2.12 -21.33 11.38
CA LYS A 53 -1.83 -22.73 11.76
C LYS A 53 -1.25 -22.79 13.18
N ILE A 54 -1.55 -23.84 13.95
CA ILE A 54 -1.00 -24.05 15.30
C ILE A 54 0.55 -24.01 15.31
N LYS A 55 1.19 -24.63 14.31
CA LYS A 55 2.66 -24.59 14.13
C LYS A 55 3.20 -23.15 13.97
N PHE A 56 2.43 -22.25 13.37
CA PHE A 56 2.81 -20.84 13.24
C PHE A 56 2.79 -20.13 14.60
N ILE A 57 1.76 -20.39 15.42
CA ILE A 57 1.66 -19.85 16.79
C ILE A 57 2.84 -20.34 17.65
N LEU A 58 3.15 -21.64 17.60
CA LEU A 58 4.31 -22.21 18.32
C LEU A 58 5.64 -21.58 17.89
N LYS A 59 5.85 -21.36 16.58
CA LYS A 59 7.05 -20.68 16.06
C LYS A 59 7.14 -19.22 16.57
N GLN A 60 6.01 -18.52 16.70
CA GLN A 60 5.96 -17.15 17.25
C GLN A 60 6.40 -17.12 18.72
N LEU A 61 5.91 -18.05 19.55
CA LEU A 61 6.29 -18.13 20.96
C LEU A 61 7.79 -18.39 21.14
N ILE A 62 8.35 -19.32 20.36
CA ILE A 62 9.78 -19.63 20.38
C ILE A 62 10.62 -18.42 19.97
N ASN A 63 10.24 -17.72 18.89
CA ASN A 63 10.92 -16.52 18.44
C ASN A 63 10.85 -15.37 19.45
N LYS A 64 9.72 -15.21 20.15
CA LYS A 64 9.55 -14.20 21.19
C LYS A 64 10.46 -14.46 22.39
N ASN A 65 10.61 -15.73 22.79
CA ASN A 65 11.56 -16.10 23.84
C ASN A 65 13.01 -15.82 23.43
N TYR A 66 13.36 -16.12 22.18
CA TYR A 66 14.66 -15.77 21.60
C TYR A 66 14.92 -14.26 21.62
N GLN A 67 13.97 -13.44 21.15
CA GLN A 67 14.09 -11.98 21.15
C GLN A 67 14.20 -11.42 22.58
N LYS A 68 13.47 -11.98 23.54
CA LYS A 68 13.56 -11.57 24.95
C LYS A 68 14.91 -11.93 25.57
N LYS A 69 15.46 -13.10 25.23
CA LYS A 69 16.74 -13.59 25.75
C LYS A 69 17.93 -12.73 25.31
N TYR A 70 17.93 -12.24 24.07
CA TYR A 70 19.02 -11.44 23.50
C TYR A 70 18.61 -10.00 23.19
N ILE A 71 17.74 -9.42 24.02
CA ILE A 71 17.13 -8.12 23.74
C ILE A 71 18.18 -7.01 23.64
N SER A 72 19.20 -7.02 24.51
CA SER A 72 20.28 -6.03 24.53
C SER A 72 21.14 -6.16 23.28
N GLU A 73 21.54 -7.37 22.94
CA GLU A 73 22.39 -7.64 21.79
C GLU A 73 21.68 -7.36 20.46
N ILE A 74 20.41 -7.73 20.33
CA ILE A 74 19.59 -7.40 19.15
C ILE A 74 19.39 -5.88 19.04
N SER A 75 19.27 -5.16 20.17
CA SER A 75 19.21 -3.69 20.15
C SER A 75 20.46 -3.08 19.53
N LYS A 76 21.65 -3.55 19.90
CA LYS A 76 22.94 -3.08 19.34
C LYS A 76 22.99 -3.28 17.81
N ILE A 77 22.57 -4.45 17.33
CA ILE A 77 22.47 -4.71 15.89
C ILE A 77 21.48 -3.73 15.24
N ASN A 78 20.31 -3.55 15.83
CA ASN A 78 19.29 -2.64 15.31
C ASN A 78 19.78 -1.18 15.25
N GLU A 79 20.59 -0.75 16.22
CA GLU A 79 21.25 0.56 16.24
C GLU A 79 22.25 0.69 15.09
N LYS A 80 23.10 -0.32 14.83
CA LYS A 80 24.00 -0.33 13.66
C LYS A 80 23.25 -0.26 12.33
N PHE A 81 22.13 -0.98 12.19
CA PHE A 81 21.27 -0.87 11.00
C PHE A 81 20.69 0.53 10.84
N SER A 82 20.24 1.14 11.94
CA SER A 82 19.63 2.47 11.93
C SER A 82 20.66 3.56 11.62
N LYS A 83 21.86 3.44 12.20
CA LYS A 83 23.00 4.29 11.89
C LYS A 83 23.42 4.16 10.43
N PHE A 84 23.55 2.93 9.91
CA PHE A 84 23.87 2.71 8.51
C PHE A 84 22.85 3.37 7.56
N ARG A 85 21.55 3.21 7.81
CA ARG A 85 20.52 3.87 6.98
C ARG A 85 20.65 5.40 7.02
N LYS A 86 20.87 5.97 8.21
CA LYS A 86 20.99 7.43 8.38
C LYS A 86 22.23 8.00 7.70
N ASP A 87 23.36 7.31 7.83
CA ASP A 87 24.67 7.84 7.43
C ASP A 87 25.01 7.50 5.97
N SER A 88 24.45 6.40 5.43
CA SER A 88 24.86 5.85 4.13
C SER A 88 23.79 5.97 3.03
N LEU A 89 22.55 6.33 3.35
CA LEU A 89 21.46 6.45 2.40
C LEU A 89 20.83 7.85 2.43
N SER A 90 20.65 8.45 1.26
CA SER A 90 19.78 9.63 1.10
C SER A 90 18.33 9.13 1.09
N ILE A 91 17.56 9.42 2.14
CA ILE A 91 16.19 8.93 2.31
C ILE A 91 15.25 10.14 2.36
N SER A 92 14.17 10.10 1.58
CA SER A 92 13.17 11.17 1.59
C SER A 92 12.42 11.24 2.92
N ASN A 93 11.67 12.32 3.12
CA ASN A 93 10.59 12.33 4.13
C ASN A 93 9.63 11.15 3.88
N GLU A 94 8.97 10.68 4.96
CA GLU A 94 7.98 9.60 4.89
C GLU A 94 6.86 9.99 3.91
N VAL A 95 6.60 9.11 2.94
CA VAL A 95 5.58 9.29 1.90
C VAL A 95 4.74 8.02 1.85
N ASP A 96 3.51 8.11 2.35
CA ASP A 96 2.71 6.95 2.73
C ASP A 96 1.36 6.87 2.00
N THR A 97 1.04 7.88 1.19
CA THR A 97 -0.14 7.93 0.33
C THR A 97 0.23 8.12 -1.13
N TYR A 98 -0.69 7.75 -2.03
CA TYR A 98 -0.54 7.85 -3.47
C TYR A 98 -0.24 9.28 -3.89
N THR A 99 -0.92 10.26 -3.28
CA THR A 99 -0.70 11.67 -3.62
C THR A 99 0.67 12.15 -3.18
N GLU A 100 1.13 11.79 -1.98
CA GLU A 100 2.49 12.10 -1.53
C GLU A 100 3.56 11.43 -2.41
N LEU A 101 3.34 10.15 -2.77
CA LEU A 101 4.22 9.41 -3.69
C LEU A 101 4.26 10.03 -5.09
N LYS A 102 3.10 10.49 -5.58
CA LYS A 102 2.97 11.17 -6.86
C LYS A 102 3.70 12.52 -6.85
N GLU A 103 3.44 13.37 -5.85
CA GLU A 103 4.12 14.65 -5.68
C GLU A 103 5.63 14.46 -5.61
N LYS A 104 6.08 13.41 -4.90
CA LYS A 104 7.49 13.04 -4.85
C LYS A 104 8.02 12.62 -6.24
N ALA A 105 7.32 11.76 -6.96
CA ALA A 105 7.72 11.34 -8.31
C ALA A 105 7.75 12.48 -9.33
N ASP A 106 6.82 13.45 -9.20
CA ASP A 106 6.75 14.61 -10.08
C ASP A 106 7.95 15.53 -9.89
N SER A 107 8.51 15.61 -8.66
CA SER A 107 9.74 16.35 -8.35
C SER A 107 11.04 15.70 -8.87
N LEU A 108 11.00 14.43 -9.29
CA LEU A 108 12.17 13.65 -9.70
C LEU A 108 12.26 13.50 -11.23
N ASP A 109 13.45 13.34 -11.79
CA ASP A 109 13.63 13.11 -13.23
C ASP A 109 13.18 11.70 -13.65
N LYS A 110 13.52 10.69 -12.84
CA LYS A 110 13.15 9.28 -13.04
C LYS A 110 12.85 8.61 -11.70
N VAL A 111 12.14 7.49 -11.74
CA VAL A 111 11.91 6.63 -10.58
C VAL A 111 12.25 5.18 -10.96
N VAL A 112 13.13 4.57 -10.18
CA VAL A 112 13.58 3.20 -10.33
C VAL A 112 12.91 2.34 -9.27
N CYS A 113 12.17 1.30 -9.64
CA CYS A 113 11.89 0.22 -8.70
C CYS A 113 13.14 -0.67 -8.61
N GLY A 114 13.71 -0.77 -7.41
CA GLY A 114 15.00 -1.40 -7.17
C GLY A 114 14.94 -2.94 -7.11
N SER A 115 16.00 -3.54 -6.57
CA SER A 115 16.10 -4.99 -6.42
C SER A 115 15.27 -5.48 -5.21
N ASP A 116 15.59 -6.67 -4.74
CA ASP A 116 14.87 -7.44 -3.72
C ASP A 116 13.50 -7.96 -4.20
N GLN A 117 12.75 -8.62 -3.31
CA GLN A 117 11.51 -9.32 -3.62
C GLN A 117 10.28 -8.39 -3.65
N ILE A 118 10.47 -7.15 -4.10
CA ILE A 118 9.44 -6.10 -4.11
C ILE A 118 8.28 -6.41 -5.06
N TRP A 119 8.49 -7.32 -6.02
CA TRP A 119 7.47 -7.81 -6.96
C TRP A 119 6.82 -9.13 -6.53
N SER A 120 7.06 -9.59 -5.30
CA SER A 120 6.49 -10.85 -4.84
C SER A 120 4.96 -10.82 -4.79
N PRO A 121 4.25 -11.74 -5.49
CA PRO A 121 2.78 -11.74 -5.52
C PRO A 121 2.14 -12.07 -4.17
N ILE A 122 2.92 -12.63 -3.23
CA ILE A 122 2.49 -12.91 -1.85
C ILE A 122 2.29 -11.60 -1.07
N PHE A 123 3.12 -10.59 -1.36
CA PHE A 123 3.10 -9.27 -0.74
C PHE A 123 2.77 -8.20 -1.80
N TYR A 124 1.85 -8.53 -2.72
CA TYR A 124 1.49 -7.66 -3.83
C TYR A 124 1.07 -6.27 -3.33
N ASP A 125 1.82 -5.27 -3.78
CA ASP A 125 1.61 -3.86 -3.51
C ASP A 125 1.91 -3.09 -4.81
N PRO A 126 0.91 -2.46 -5.44
CA PRO A 126 1.06 -1.75 -6.70
C PRO A 126 2.10 -0.61 -6.68
N HIS A 127 2.42 -0.04 -5.51
CA HIS A 127 3.38 1.06 -5.43
C HIS A 127 4.82 0.62 -5.76
N TYR A 128 5.17 -0.66 -5.54
CA TYR A 128 6.46 -1.21 -6.01
C TYR A 128 6.53 -1.42 -7.54
N TYR A 129 5.42 -1.19 -8.24
CA TYR A 129 5.35 -1.11 -9.70
C TYR A 129 5.15 0.34 -10.18
N LEU A 130 5.42 1.33 -9.32
CA LEU A 130 5.41 2.75 -9.67
C LEU A 130 4.06 3.25 -10.22
N ASP A 131 2.94 2.74 -9.70
CA ASP A 131 1.60 3.11 -10.17
C ASP A 131 1.26 4.61 -10.01
N PHE A 132 1.96 5.29 -9.10
CA PHE A 132 1.90 6.73 -8.85
C PHE A 132 2.70 7.60 -9.83
N VAL A 133 3.59 7.00 -10.65
CA VAL A 133 4.34 7.74 -11.67
C VAL A 133 3.46 7.85 -12.92
N ASP A 134 3.13 9.08 -13.30
CA ASP A 134 2.24 9.36 -14.44
C ASP A 134 2.94 9.20 -15.80
N ASN A 135 4.13 9.81 -15.94
CA ASN A 135 4.93 9.71 -17.15
C ASN A 135 5.61 8.35 -17.18
N ASP A 136 5.13 7.44 -18.02
CA ASP A 136 5.63 6.08 -18.13
C ASP A 136 7.13 6.01 -18.50
N THR A 137 7.64 7.02 -19.20
CA THR A 137 9.08 7.12 -19.53
C THR A 137 9.95 7.40 -18.31
N LYS A 138 9.38 7.90 -17.20
CA LYS A 138 10.10 8.06 -15.92
C LYS A 138 10.34 6.74 -15.20
N LYS A 139 9.64 5.66 -15.58
CA LYS A 139 9.66 4.38 -14.86
C LYS A 139 10.77 3.47 -15.36
N ILE A 140 11.50 2.91 -14.41
CA ILE A 140 12.58 1.96 -14.68
C ILE A 140 12.43 0.82 -13.69
N SER A 141 12.52 -0.43 -14.14
CA SER A 141 12.76 -1.55 -13.22
C SER A 141 14.22 -1.96 -13.28
N TYR A 142 14.87 -2.00 -12.12
CA TYR A 142 16.24 -2.46 -11.99
C TYR A 142 16.33 -3.64 -11.02
N ALA A 143 16.47 -4.85 -11.57
CA ALA A 143 16.67 -6.09 -10.82
C ALA A 143 15.56 -6.53 -9.81
N PRO A 144 14.28 -6.09 -9.84
CA PRO A 144 13.27 -6.63 -8.94
C PRO A 144 13.03 -8.13 -9.15
N SER A 145 12.48 -8.76 -8.12
CA SER A 145 12.29 -10.21 -8.07
C SER A 145 10.89 -10.58 -7.60
N PHE A 146 10.30 -11.57 -8.28
CA PHE A 146 9.04 -12.18 -7.86
C PHE A 146 9.26 -13.14 -6.69
N GLY A 147 10.43 -13.79 -6.64
CA GLY A 147 10.77 -14.73 -5.58
C GLY A 147 9.95 -16.02 -5.55
N VAL A 148 9.15 -16.27 -6.60
CA VAL A 148 8.31 -17.45 -6.81
C VAL A 148 8.46 -17.88 -8.27
N SER A 149 7.99 -19.09 -8.61
CA SER A 149 8.00 -19.57 -9.99
C SER A 149 6.74 -19.22 -10.79
N ASP A 150 5.65 -18.82 -10.13
CA ASP A 150 4.36 -18.54 -10.76
C ASP A 150 3.50 -17.62 -9.89
N ILE A 151 2.56 -16.89 -10.53
CA ILE A 151 1.56 -16.03 -9.89
C ILE A 151 0.23 -16.79 -9.79
N TYR A 152 0.02 -17.48 -8.66
CA TYR A 152 -1.14 -18.36 -8.45
C TYR A 152 -2.50 -17.66 -8.43
N GLU A 153 -2.53 -16.39 -8.05
CA GLU A 153 -3.75 -15.63 -7.94
C GLU A 153 -3.98 -14.90 -9.25
N GLU A 154 -4.84 -15.45 -10.10
CA GLU A 154 -5.20 -14.91 -11.42
C GLU A 154 -5.51 -13.42 -11.39
N GLY A 155 -6.16 -12.99 -10.31
CA GLY A 155 -6.44 -11.59 -10.07
C GLY A 155 -5.20 -10.70 -9.92
N VAL A 156 -4.24 -11.15 -9.11
CA VAL A 156 -2.95 -10.48 -8.93
C VAL A 156 -2.16 -10.52 -10.24
N LYS A 157 -2.21 -11.63 -10.99
CA LYS A 157 -1.59 -11.78 -12.31
C LYS A 157 -2.02 -10.65 -13.27
N LYS A 158 -3.33 -10.45 -13.43
CA LYS A 158 -3.90 -9.34 -14.22
C LYS A 158 -3.55 -7.95 -13.70
N GLY A 159 -3.49 -7.79 -12.38
CA GLY A 159 -3.06 -6.52 -11.77
C GLY A 159 -1.61 -6.17 -12.12
N ILE A 160 -0.71 -7.14 -12.05
CA ILE A 160 0.71 -7.01 -12.40
C ILE A 160 0.87 -6.74 -13.90
N GLU A 161 0.18 -7.49 -14.76
CA GLU A 161 0.15 -7.27 -16.22
C GLU A 161 -0.16 -5.80 -16.56
N LYS A 162 -1.25 -5.25 -15.99
CA LYS A 162 -1.65 -3.85 -16.23
C LYS A 162 -0.57 -2.86 -15.80
N LEU A 163 0.17 -3.15 -14.73
CA LEU A 163 1.22 -2.28 -14.21
C LEU A 163 2.51 -2.37 -15.03
N LEU A 164 2.93 -3.58 -15.42
CA LEU A 164 4.13 -3.82 -16.22
C LEU A 164 4.03 -3.26 -17.64
N ASN A 165 2.82 -3.25 -18.23
CA ASN A 165 2.61 -2.67 -19.55
C ASN A 165 2.97 -1.16 -19.63
N ARG A 166 2.98 -0.48 -18.47
CA ARG A 166 3.37 0.93 -18.31
C ARG A 166 4.88 1.16 -18.19
N PHE A 167 5.71 0.11 -18.22
CA PHE A 167 7.16 0.26 -18.24
C PHE A 167 7.68 0.21 -19.68
N GLU A 168 8.62 1.11 -19.99
CA GLU A 168 9.43 1.06 -21.22
C GLU A 168 10.72 0.25 -20.98
N ASN A 169 11.33 0.42 -19.81
CA ASN A 169 12.58 -0.22 -19.43
C ASN A 169 12.34 -1.23 -18.31
N ILE A 170 12.33 -2.51 -18.66
CA ILE A 170 12.11 -3.61 -17.73
C ILE A 170 13.37 -4.46 -17.63
N SER A 171 13.89 -4.61 -16.42
CA SER A 171 14.84 -5.66 -16.06
C SER A 171 14.42 -6.41 -14.81
N VAL A 172 14.92 -7.64 -14.68
CA VAL A 172 14.83 -8.50 -13.49
C VAL A 172 16.18 -9.17 -13.24
N ARG A 173 16.38 -9.75 -12.05
CA ARG A 173 17.65 -10.40 -11.71
C ARG A 173 17.70 -11.92 -11.92
N GLU A 174 16.58 -12.53 -12.30
CA GLU A 174 16.44 -13.98 -12.44
C GLU A 174 15.66 -14.38 -13.70
N GLU A 175 16.01 -15.53 -14.30
CA GLU A 175 15.35 -16.06 -15.51
C GLU A 175 13.85 -16.31 -15.28
N GLN A 176 13.46 -16.88 -14.14
CA GLN A 176 12.05 -17.15 -13.85
C GLN A 176 11.23 -15.86 -13.73
N GLY A 177 11.86 -14.75 -13.32
CA GLY A 177 11.19 -13.45 -13.37
C GLY A 177 10.88 -13.04 -14.80
N LYS A 178 11.80 -13.28 -15.73
CA LYS A 178 11.61 -13.03 -17.16
C LYS A 178 10.56 -13.96 -17.77
N GLU A 179 10.56 -15.23 -17.39
CA GLU A 179 9.54 -16.21 -17.81
C GLU A 179 8.14 -15.77 -17.34
N ILE A 180 7.98 -15.42 -16.06
CA ILE A 180 6.71 -14.90 -15.52
C ILE A 180 6.23 -13.68 -16.30
N ILE A 181 7.13 -12.74 -16.61
CA ILE A 181 6.77 -11.53 -17.35
C ILE A 181 6.37 -11.87 -18.78
N LYS A 182 7.09 -12.75 -19.46
CA LYS A 182 6.78 -13.20 -20.83
C LYS A 182 5.41 -13.89 -20.92
N GLU A 183 4.98 -14.59 -19.87
CA GLU A 183 3.65 -15.20 -19.81
C GLU A 183 2.51 -14.17 -19.67
N ILE A 184 2.77 -12.98 -19.14
CA ILE A 184 1.73 -12.00 -18.80
C ILE A 184 1.78 -10.71 -19.60
N CYS A 185 2.92 -10.39 -20.23
CA CYS A 185 3.02 -9.23 -21.11
C CYS A 185 4.06 -9.46 -22.20
N ASP A 186 3.77 -8.90 -23.37
CA ASP A 186 4.66 -8.93 -24.53
C ASP A 186 5.64 -7.74 -24.47
N LYS A 187 6.57 -7.79 -23.52
CA LYS A 187 7.60 -6.75 -23.30
C LYS A 187 8.98 -7.38 -23.32
N ASN A 188 9.97 -6.65 -23.86
CA ASN A 188 11.36 -7.05 -23.73
C ASN A 188 11.81 -6.88 -22.27
N VAL A 189 12.47 -7.91 -21.73
CA VAL A 189 12.94 -7.96 -20.34
C VAL A 189 14.40 -8.35 -20.34
N GLU A 190 15.23 -7.45 -19.79
CA GLU A 190 16.65 -7.67 -19.63
C GLU A 190 16.94 -8.38 -18.30
N ILE A 191 17.89 -9.33 -18.32
CA ILE A 191 18.37 -9.98 -17.09
C ILE A 191 19.64 -9.27 -16.65
N VAL A 192 19.57 -8.60 -15.51
CA VAL A 192 20.67 -7.82 -14.94
C VAL A 192 21.20 -8.44 -13.65
N LEU A 193 22.36 -7.98 -13.20
CA LEU A 193 22.90 -8.34 -11.90
C LEU A 193 22.18 -7.60 -10.77
N ASP A 194 22.06 -8.27 -9.63
CA ASP A 194 21.69 -7.62 -8.38
C ASP A 194 22.65 -6.45 -8.08
N PRO A 195 22.17 -5.32 -7.53
CA PRO A 195 22.99 -4.16 -7.22
C PRO A 195 24.27 -4.47 -6.43
N THR A 196 24.23 -5.46 -5.53
CA THR A 196 25.40 -5.84 -4.72
C THR A 196 26.58 -6.37 -5.53
N LEU A 197 26.34 -6.88 -6.74
CA LEU A 197 27.37 -7.31 -7.69
C LEU A 197 27.80 -6.21 -8.66
N LEU A 198 27.10 -5.06 -8.72
CA LEU A 198 27.55 -3.90 -9.49
C LEU A 198 28.77 -3.22 -8.88
N ILE A 199 28.91 -3.37 -7.56
CA ILE A 199 30.06 -2.94 -6.78
C ILE A 199 31.03 -4.12 -6.70
N THR A 200 32.24 -3.92 -7.20
CA THR A 200 33.35 -4.87 -7.16
C THR A 200 33.84 -5.08 -5.73
N LYS A 201 34.59 -6.16 -5.48
CA LYS A 201 35.19 -6.39 -4.15
C LYS A 201 36.12 -5.24 -3.75
N GLU A 202 36.89 -4.68 -4.69
CA GLU A 202 37.79 -3.55 -4.44
C GLU A 202 37.01 -2.29 -4.07
N GLU A 203 35.90 -2.02 -4.76
CA GLU A 203 35.02 -0.91 -4.42
C GLU A 203 34.37 -1.11 -3.03
N TRP A 204 33.92 -2.32 -2.67
CA TRP A 204 33.39 -2.59 -1.33
C TRP A 204 34.44 -2.39 -0.23
N ILE A 205 35.66 -2.89 -0.43
CA ILE A 205 36.78 -2.71 0.50
C ILE A 205 37.04 -1.22 0.72
N LYS A 206 37.04 -0.43 -0.36
CA LYS A 206 37.23 1.03 -0.30
C LYS A 206 36.05 1.73 0.39
N LEU A 207 34.82 1.46 -0.01
CA LEU A 207 33.60 2.11 0.51
C LEU A 207 33.44 1.92 2.01
N PHE A 208 33.82 0.74 2.52
CA PHE A 208 33.71 0.39 3.93
C PHE A 208 35.03 0.44 4.68
N GLU A 209 36.12 0.89 4.05
CA GLU A 209 37.44 0.98 4.68
C GLU A 209 37.86 -0.34 5.36
N ILE A 210 37.58 -1.46 4.69
CA ILE A 210 37.88 -2.79 5.22
C ILE A 210 39.39 -2.97 5.23
N LYS A 211 39.96 -3.24 6.40
CA LYS A 211 41.40 -3.46 6.54
C LYS A 211 41.75 -4.88 6.14
N GLU A 212 42.72 -5.05 5.25
CA GLU A 212 43.28 -6.37 4.98
C GLU A 212 44.04 -6.87 6.22
N ASP A 213 43.57 -7.95 6.81
CA ASP A 213 44.24 -8.62 7.93
C ASP A 213 44.25 -10.13 7.69
N LYS A 214 45.26 -10.60 6.96
CA LYS A 214 45.44 -12.03 6.62
C LYS A 214 45.55 -12.92 7.86
N ASN A 215 45.87 -12.37 9.04
CA ASN A 215 45.99 -13.12 10.29
C ASN A 215 44.63 -13.32 10.98
N LYS A 216 43.54 -12.69 10.51
CA LYS A 216 42.17 -12.83 11.04
C LYS A 216 41.25 -13.74 10.22
N ASP A 217 41.72 -14.27 9.09
CA ASP A 217 40.90 -14.94 8.08
C ASP A 217 40.51 -16.41 8.39
N ASN A 218 40.58 -16.86 9.65
CA ASN A 218 40.54 -18.29 9.98
C ASN A 218 39.23 -18.74 10.67
N TYR A 219 38.07 -18.51 10.03
CA TYR A 219 36.78 -19.02 10.50
C TYR A 219 35.81 -19.38 9.36
N ILE A 220 34.79 -20.18 9.69
CA ILE A 220 33.60 -20.37 8.85
C ILE A 220 32.54 -19.37 9.28
N LEU A 221 32.08 -18.53 8.36
CA LEU A 221 30.94 -17.65 8.61
C LEU A 221 29.63 -18.38 8.32
N CYS A 222 28.76 -18.46 9.32
CA CYS A 222 27.41 -19.00 9.20
C CYS A 222 26.39 -17.86 9.15
N TYR A 223 25.60 -17.80 8.08
CA TYR A 223 24.53 -16.82 7.90
C TYR A 223 23.24 -17.51 7.44
N PHE A 224 22.26 -17.62 8.35
CA PHE A 224 21.03 -18.39 8.11
C PHE A 224 19.75 -17.56 8.30
N LEU A 225 18.86 -17.54 7.31
CA LEU A 225 17.55 -16.90 7.39
C LEU A 225 16.46 -17.84 7.91
N GLU A 226 16.69 -19.16 7.93
CA GLU A 226 15.79 -20.15 8.52
C GLU A 226 16.42 -20.87 9.72
N SER A 227 15.57 -21.31 10.65
CA SER A 227 15.98 -22.09 11.82
C SER A 227 15.85 -23.59 11.54
N ASN A 228 16.84 -24.15 10.84
CA ASN A 228 16.89 -25.57 10.51
C ASN A 228 18.02 -26.28 11.27
N LYS A 229 17.65 -27.21 12.16
CA LYS A 229 18.63 -27.99 12.96
C LYS A 229 19.64 -28.76 12.10
N LYS A 230 19.32 -29.10 10.84
CA LYS A 230 20.26 -29.77 9.94
C LYS A 230 21.47 -28.88 9.61
N TYR A 231 21.31 -27.56 9.61
CA TYR A 231 22.40 -26.62 9.32
C TYR A 231 23.53 -26.73 10.36
N LEU A 232 23.20 -27.06 11.61
CA LEU A 232 24.17 -27.30 12.68
C LEU A 232 25.08 -28.49 12.38
N LYS A 233 24.51 -29.58 11.87
CA LYS A 233 25.28 -30.78 11.50
C LYS A 233 26.28 -30.45 10.41
N VAL A 234 25.83 -29.73 9.39
CA VAL A 234 26.67 -29.28 8.27
C VAL A 234 27.77 -28.33 8.74
N ALA A 235 27.44 -27.35 9.58
CA ALA A 235 28.41 -26.39 10.12
C ALA A 235 29.52 -27.10 10.93
N LYS A 236 29.13 -28.06 11.80
CA LYS A 236 30.09 -28.86 12.58
C LYS A 236 30.96 -29.75 11.69
N GLU A 237 30.39 -30.38 10.67
CA GLU A 237 31.15 -31.20 9.72
C GLU A 237 32.17 -30.35 8.95
N LEU A 238 31.75 -29.18 8.46
CA LEU A 238 32.59 -28.25 7.74
C LEU A 238 33.74 -27.72 8.61
N SER A 239 33.44 -27.35 9.86
CA SER A 239 34.45 -26.90 10.85
C SER A 239 35.49 -27.97 11.15
N LYS A 240 35.08 -29.23 11.31
CA LYS A 240 36.01 -30.36 11.48
C LYS A 240 36.90 -30.57 10.27
N LYS A 241 36.32 -30.53 9.06
CA LYS A 241 37.06 -30.73 7.79
C LYS A 241 38.09 -29.62 7.54
N LEU A 242 37.71 -28.36 7.77
CA LEU A 242 38.57 -27.20 7.52
C LEU A 242 39.49 -26.83 8.68
N LYS A 243 39.30 -27.46 9.85
CA LYS A 243 40.02 -27.19 11.11
C LYS A 243 39.98 -25.71 11.51
N VAL A 244 38.80 -25.10 11.44
CA VAL A 244 38.58 -23.69 11.80
C VAL A 244 37.33 -23.48 12.64
N PRO A 245 37.33 -22.47 13.54
CA PRO A 245 36.16 -22.12 14.34
C PRO A 245 34.99 -21.63 13.48
N ILE A 246 33.79 -21.68 14.07
CA ILE A 246 32.57 -21.15 13.48
C ILE A 246 32.27 -19.79 14.10
N LYS A 247 31.89 -18.83 13.25
CA LYS A 247 31.23 -17.58 13.63
C LYS A 247 29.82 -17.54 13.04
N ILE A 248 28.81 -17.13 13.80
CA ILE A 248 27.42 -17.11 13.36
C ILE A 248 26.77 -15.73 13.55
N ILE A 249 26.09 -15.26 12.52
CA ILE A 249 25.31 -14.03 12.55
C ILE A 249 23.93 -14.30 13.21
N PRO A 250 23.52 -13.54 14.24
CA PRO A 250 22.33 -13.81 15.02
C PRO A 250 21.03 -13.31 14.37
N THR A 251 20.54 -14.04 13.38
CA THR A 251 19.31 -13.73 12.65
C THR A 251 18.08 -14.53 13.11
N ASN A 252 18.27 -15.61 13.86
CA ASN A 252 17.19 -16.45 14.36
C ASN A 252 17.61 -17.27 15.58
N ASN A 253 16.67 -18.00 16.18
CA ASN A 253 16.86 -18.78 17.40
C ASN A 253 17.83 -19.97 17.28
N LEU A 254 18.34 -20.31 16.09
CA LEU A 254 19.33 -21.36 15.90
C LEU A 254 20.65 -21.05 16.62
N ILE A 255 20.92 -19.77 16.91
CA ILE A 255 22.13 -19.36 17.64
C ILE A 255 22.24 -19.97 19.05
N ASP A 256 21.12 -20.33 19.68
CA ASP A 256 21.09 -21.00 20.99
C ASP A 256 21.79 -22.38 20.98
N LYS A 257 22.15 -22.87 19.80
CA LYS A 257 22.86 -24.14 19.60
C LYS A 257 24.35 -23.97 19.32
N PHE A 258 24.85 -22.74 19.33
CA PHE A 258 26.27 -22.40 19.20
C PHE A 258 26.82 -21.86 20.52
N ASN A 259 28.15 -21.92 20.66
CA ASN A 259 28.84 -21.32 21.81
C ASN A 259 28.71 -19.80 21.75
N LYS A 260 28.63 -19.14 22.90
CA LYS A 260 28.41 -17.69 22.99
C LYS A 260 29.49 -16.89 22.23
N ASP A 261 30.75 -17.32 22.31
CA ASP A 261 31.89 -16.67 21.64
C ASP A 261 31.90 -16.84 20.11
N SER A 262 31.07 -17.75 19.59
CA SER A 262 30.85 -17.91 18.16
C SER A 262 29.83 -16.90 17.61
N ILE A 263 29.04 -16.25 18.46
CA ILE A 263 27.91 -15.42 18.03
C ILE A 263 28.36 -13.97 17.81
N LEU A 264 28.05 -13.42 16.62
CA LEU A 264 28.44 -12.08 16.21
C LEU A 264 27.35 -11.06 16.56
N PHE A 265 27.23 -10.73 17.85
CA PHE A 265 26.23 -9.76 18.35
C PHE A 265 26.50 -8.29 17.97
N ASP A 266 27.64 -8.02 17.33
CA ASP A 266 28.04 -6.69 16.88
C ASP A 266 28.09 -6.57 15.34
N CYS A 267 27.35 -7.43 14.62
CA CYS A 267 27.35 -7.46 13.17
C CYS A 267 26.28 -6.50 12.60
N GLY A 268 26.68 -5.33 12.09
CA GLY A 268 25.84 -4.43 11.30
C GLY A 268 26.05 -4.62 9.78
N PRO A 269 25.43 -3.79 8.92
CA PRO A 269 25.56 -3.93 7.47
C PRO A 269 27.00 -3.85 6.95
N LYS A 270 27.84 -2.96 7.53
CA LYS A 270 29.26 -2.85 7.20
C LYS A 270 30.03 -4.09 7.65
N GLU A 271 29.85 -4.47 8.92
CA GLU A 271 30.53 -5.63 9.51
C GLU A 271 30.15 -6.93 8.82
N PHE A 272 28.92 -7.05 8.29
CA PHE A 272 28.51 -8.21 7.50
C PHE A 272 29.39 -8.41 6.26
N VAL A 273 29.69 -7.35 5.54
CA VAL A 273 30.55 -7.41 4.35
C VAL A 273 31.99 -7.73 4.75
N GLU A 274 32.48 -7.09 5.84
CA GLU A 274 33.80 -7.37 6.42
C GLU A 274 33.94 -8.84 6.87
N TYR A 275 32.95 -9.38 7.58
CA TYR A 275 32.99 -10.78 8.01
C TYR A 275 32.97 -11.76 6.84
N ILE A 276 32.33 -11.41 5.71
CA ILE A 276 32.42 -12.23 4.50
C ILE A 276 33.80 -12.08 3.87
N SER A 277 34.33 -10.87 3.74
CA SER A 277 35.64 -10.62 3.12
C SER A 277 36.81 -11.26 3.85
N HIS A 278 36.66 -11.60 5.13
CA HIS A 278 37.65 -12.32 5.94
C HIS A 278 37.36 -13.81 6.13
N ALA A 279 36.16 -14.31 5.76
CA ALA A 279 35.84 -15.71 5.97
C ALA A 279 36.79 -16.64 5.19
N LYS A 280 37.20 -17.75 5.82
CA LYS A 280 37.87 -18.87 5.12
C LYS A 280 36.89 -19.62 4.24
N CYS A 281 35.65 -19.75 4.73
CA CYS A 281 34.54 -20.33 4.02
C CYS A 281 33.21 -19.77 4.55
N VAL A 282 32.21 -19.65 3.69
CA VAL A 282 30.86 -19.17 4.05
C VAL A 282 29.86 -20.33 3.95
N LEU A 283 29.03 -20.50 4.98
CA LEU A 283 27.92 -21.44 4.99
C LEU A 283 26.61 -20.67 5.12
N THR A 284 25.75 -20.72 4.10
CA THR A 284 24.57 -19.85 4.06
C THR A 284 23.37 -20.45 3.33
N ASP A 285 22.16 -20.08 3.75
CA ASP A 285 20.88 -20.32 3.05
C ASP A 285 20.33 -19.04 2.37
N SER A 286 21.16 -17.99 2.31
CA SER A 286 20.76 -16.65 1.86
C SER A 286 21.29 -16.36 0.45
N TYR A 287 20.42 -15.81 -0.39
CA TYR A 287 20.77 -15.32 -1.72
C TYR A 287 21.94 -14.31 -1.68
N HIS A 288 21.84 -13.28 -0.85
CA HIS A 288 22.91 -12.28 -0.72
C HIS A 288 24.18 -12.85 -0.08
N GLY A 289 24.05 -13.85 0.81
CA GLY A 289 25.21 -14.57 1.33
C GLY A 289 26.03 -15.24 0.23
N VAL A 290 25.35 -15.85 -0.75
CA VAL A 290 25.97 -16.43 -1.95
C VAL A 290 26.59 -15.33 -2.83
N LEU A 291 25.85 -14.25 -3.13
CA LEU A 291 26.36 -13.15 -3.96
C LEU A 291 27.65 -12.52 -3.42
N PHE A 292 27.67 -12.19 -2.13
CA PHE A 292 28.86 -11.64 -1.49
C PHE A 292 30.01 -12.65 -1.44
N SER A 293 29.74 -13.94 -1.23
CA SER A 293 30.78 -14.98 -1.29
C SER A 293 31.42 -15.06 -2.66
N ILE A 294 30.61 -15.02 -3.73
CA ILE A 294 31.08 -14.99 -5.11
C ILE A 294 31.90 -13.73 -5.38
N ASN A 295 31.38 -12.54 -5.01
CA ASN A 295 32.05 -11.26 -5.27
C ASN A 295 33.43 -11.16 -4.59
N PHE A 296 33.53 -11.63 -3.34
CA PHE A 296 34.77 -11.64 -2.55
C PHE A 296 35.67 -12.87 -2.81
N ASN A 297 35.33 -13.72 -3.79
CA ASN A 297 36.05 -14.95 -4.12
C ASN A 297 36.23 -15.89 -2.92
N LYS A 298 35.22 -16.03 -2.06
CA LYS A 298 35.27 -16.85 -0.85
C LYS A 298 34.66 -18.23 -1.08
N PRO A 299 35.37 -19.34 -0.77
CA PRO A 299 34.75 -20.66 -0.78
C PRO A 299 33.45 -20.65 0.01
N PHE A 300 32.43 -21.33 -0.49
CA PHE A 300 31.14 -21.34 0.18
C PHE A 300 30.37 -22.64 -0.05
N VAL A 301 29.40 -22.88 0.85
CA VAL A 301 28.41 -23.94 0.76
C VAL A 301 27.02 -23.31 0.90
N ALA A 302 26.18 -23.51 -0.12
CA ALA A 302 24.81 -23.03 -0.13
C ALA A 302 23.84 -24.09 0.41
N LEU A 303 22.83 -23.65 1.15
CA LEU A 303 21.81 -24.51 1.76
C LEU A 303 20.43 -24.18 1.19
N LYS A 304 19.60 -25.21 1.00
CA LYS A 304 18.17 -25.02 0.66
C LYS A 304 17.41 -24.49 1.87
N ARG A 305 16.71 -23.37 1.70
CA ARG A 305 15.91 -22.72 2.76
C ARG A 305 14.51 -23.32 2.88
N PHE A 306 13.88 -23.57 1.73
CA PHE A 306 12.49 -24.04 1.66
C PHE A 306 12.40 -25.50 1.21
N LYS A 307 11.30 -26.18 1.55
CA LYS A 307 10.95 -27.45 0.91
C LYS A 307 10.65 -27.19 -0.57
N GLU A 308 11.01 -28.13 -1.43
CA GLU A 308 10.67 -28.06 -2.85
C GLU A 308 9.15 -28.10 -3.01
N ASN A 309 8.61 -26.97 -3.47
CA ASN A 309 7.24 -26.78 -3.90
C ASN A 309 7.20 -25.49 -4.72
N LYS A 310 6.06 -25.21 -5.33
CA LYS A 310 5.87 -24.06 -6.21
C LYS A 310 6.10 -22.68 -5.54
N PHE A 311 5.93 -22.58 -4.21
CA PHE A 311 6.24 -21.35 -3.44
C PHE A 311 7.71 -21.28 -2.98
N SER A 312 8.55 -22.23 -3.38
CA SER A 312 9.95 -22.30 -2.97
C SER A 312 10.72 -21.14 -3.57
N GLN A 313 11.33 -20.34 -2.70
CA GLN A 313 12.21 -19.26 -3.13
C GLN A 313 13.66 -19.73 -3.34
N ASN A 314 13.91 -21.04 -3.28
CA ASN A 314 15.24 -21.62 -3.51
C ASN A 314 15.70 -21.43 -4.96
N SER A 315 14.77 -21.25 -5.91
CA SER A 315 15.08 -21.04 -7.33
C SER A 315 16.13 -19.96 -7.52
N ARG A 316 16.03 -18.83 -6.81
CA ARG A 316 17.01 -17.73 -6.87
C ARG A 316 18.45 -18.16 -6.59
N ILE A 317 18.67 -18.98 -5.57
CA ILE A 317 20.01 -19.53 -5.27
C ILE A 317 20.41 -20.51 -6.36
N ILE A 318 19.49 -21.37 -6.82
CA ILE A 318 19.81 -22.35 -7.88
C ILE A 318 20.21 -21.65 -9.18
N ASN A 319 19.49 -20.60 -9.60
CA ASN A 319 19.80 -19.87 -10.83
C ASN A 319 21.15 -19.16 -10.78
N ILE A 320 21.47 -18.50 -9.66
CA ILE A 320 22.75 -17.79 -9.58
C ILE A 320 23.92 -18.78 -9.57
N LEU A 321 23.74 -19.95 -8.94
CA LEU A 321 24.72 -21.01 -9.00
C LEU A 321 24.87 -21.52 -10.43
N SER A 322 23.76 -21.79 -11.12
CA SER A 322 23.80 -22.31 -12.49
C SER A 322 24.38 -21.32 -13.50
N ARG A 323 24.08 -20.02 -13.35
CA ARG A 323 24.63 -18.96 -14.20
C ARG A 323 26.16 -18.89 -14.18
N PHE A 324 26.80 -19.32 -13.09
CA PHE A 324 28.26 -19.29 -12.92
C PHE A 324 28.88 -20.68 -12.78
N ASN A 325 28.14 -21.75 -13.12
CA ASN A 325 28.57 -23.14 -13.01
C ASN A 325 29.06 -23.53 -11.58
N LEU A 326 28.27 -23.15 -10.56
CA LEU A 326 28.52 -23.35 -9.12
C LEU A 326 27.47 -24.25 -8.44
N GLU A 327 26.70 -25.03 -9.19
CA GLU A 327 25.62 -25.88 -8.66
C GLU A 327 26.14 -26.90 -7.63
N ASP A 328 27.40 -27.32 -7.80
CA ASP A 328 28.09 -28.24 -6.91
C ASP A 328 28.37 -27.68 -5.51
N ARG A 329 28.18 -26.36 -5.31
CA ARG A 329 28.22 -25.69 -4.00
C ARG A 329 26.93 -25.84 -3.21
N LEU A 330 25.84 -26.29 -3.84
CA LEU A 330 24.58 -26.53 -3.16
C LEU A 330 24.62 -27.86 -2.40
N TYR A 331 24.45 -27.81 -1.08
CA TYR A 331 24.47 -29.00 -0.25
C TYR A 331 23.29 -29.94 -0.57
N ASN A 332 23.62 -31.16 -1.00
CA ASN A 332 22.65 -32.16 -1.49
C ASN A 332 22.33 -33.29 -0.49
N ASN A 333 22.64 -33.10 0.80
CA ASN A 333 22.50 -34.10 1.88
C ASN A 333 23.39 -35.35 1.77
N LYS A 334 24.29 -35.44 0.78
CA LYS A 334 25.23 -36.58 0.64
C LYS A 334 26.65 -36.21 1.06
N SER A 335 27.24 -35.19 0.45
CA SER A 335 28.62 -34.79 0.71
C SER A 335 28.82 -33.27 0.62
N LEU A 336 29.81 -32.77 1.36
CA LEU A 336 30.30 -31.39 1.25
C LEU A 336 31.35 -31.33 0.15
N ASN A 337 31.08 -30.55 -0.90
CA ASN A 337 32.07 -30.24 -1.91
C ASN A 337 32.89 -29.02 -1.49
N LEU A 338 34.18 -29.23 -1.28
CA LEU A 338 35.16 -28.22 -0.90
C LEU A 338 36.26 -28.07 -1.95
N SER A 339 36.04 -28.60 -3.17
CA SER A 339 37.01 -28.41 -4.24
C SER A 339 37.23 -26.92 -4.52
N PRO A 340 38.46 -26.50 -4.87
CA PRO A 340 38.75 -25.11 -5.17
C PRO A 340 37.84 -24.56 -6.26
N ILE A 341 37.36 -23.32 -6.06
CA ILE A 341 36.55 -22.63 -7.06
C ILE A 341 37.49 -21.81 -7.95
N TYR A 342 37.39 -22.01 -9.26
CA TYR A 342 38.20 -21.27 -10.23
C TYR A 342 37.59 -19.89 -10.53
N TYR A 343 37.82 -18.95 -9.63
CA TYR A 343 37.25 -17.61 -9.69
C TYR A 343 37.66 -16.75 -10.89
N LYS A 344 38.74 -17.10 -11.61
CA LYS A 344 39.18 -16.32 -12.78
C LYS A 344 38.13 -16.30 -13.89
N THR A 345 37.50 -17.44 -14.19
CA THR A 345 36.43 -17.54 -15.19
C THR A 345 35.18 -16.82 -14.71
N ILE A 346 34.76 -17.09 -13.47
CA ILE A 346 33.57 -16.48 -12.85
C ILE A 346 33.69 -14.95 -12.81
N ASN A 347 34.85 -14.40 -12.45
CA ASN A 347 35.05 -12.95 -12.41
C ASN A 347 35.01 -12.30 -13.80
N ARG A 348 35.45 -13.00 -14.85
CA ARG A 348 35.31 -12.52 -16.24
C ARG A 348 33.85 -12.45 -16.65
N GLU A 349 33.07 -13.49 -16.37
CA GLU A 349 31.63 -13.52 -16.64
C GLU A 349 30.90 -12.43 -15.87
N ILE A 350 31.15 -12.30 -14.56
CA ILE A 350 30.58 -11.23 -13.74
C ILE A 350 30.95 -9.85 -14.28
N ALA A 351 32.18 -9.64 -14.75
CA ALA A 351 32.57 -8.35 -15.32
C ALA A 351 31.80 -8.01 -16.61
N ILE A 352 31.56 -8.98 -17.48
CA ILE A 352 30.74 -8.84 -18.69
C ILE A 352 29.30 -8.49 -18.31
N GLU A 353 28.70 -9.26 -17.40
CA GLU A 353 27.31 -9.06 -16.96
C GLU A 353 27.14 -7.76 -16.18
N ARG A 354 28.14 -7.35 -15.40
CA ARG A 354 28.19 -6.05 -14.72
C ARG A 354 28.19 -4.92 -15.74
N LYS A 355 28.99 -5.00 -16.80
CA LYS A 355 29.01 -3.98 -17.87
C LYS A 355 27.66 -3.88 -18.57
N LYS A 356 27.02 -5.02 -18.90
CA LYS A 356 25.66 -5.06 -19.47
C LYS A 356 24.63 -4.41 -18.55
N SER A 357 24.66 -4.75 -17.26
CA SER A 357 23.73 -4.24 -16.25
C SER A 357 23.87 -2.73 -16.03
N ILE A 358 25.12 -2.23 -15.96
CA ILE A 358 25.43 -0.80 -15.89
C ILE A 358 24.94 -0.07 -17.14
N ASN A 359 25.14 -0.66 -18.32
CA ASN A 359 24.69 -0.07 -19.58
C ASN A 359 23.16 0.01 -19.67
N PHE A 360 22.44 -1.03 -19.24
CA PHE A 360 20.98 -1.00 -19.14
C PHE A 360 20.51 0.14 -18.23
N LEU A 361 21.08 0.24 -17.02
CA LEU A 361 20.73 1.28 -16.06
C LEU A 361 21.02 2.69 -16.62
N ARG A 362 22.20 2.88 -17.21
CA ARG A 362 22.60 4.16 -17.83
C ARG A 362 21.66 4.54 -18.95
N LYS A 363 21.40 3.66 -19.92
CA LYS A 363 20.46 3.91 -21.02
C LYS A 363 19.07 4.27 -20.50
N SER A 364 18.53 3.50 -19.56
CA SER A 364 17.19 3.74 -19.01
C SER A 364 17.04 5.11 -18.33
N ILE A 365 18.12 5.63 -17.73
CA ILE A 365 18.11 6.92 -17.04
C ILE A 365 18.28 8.09 -18.02
N PHE A 366 19.19 7.96 -18.99
CA PHE A 366 19.58 9.06 -19.86
C PHE A 366 18.80 9.11 -21.17
N ASP A 367 18.33 7.97 -21.68
CA ASP A 367 17.57 7.87 -22.93
C ASP A 367 16.07 7.89 -22.60
N GLY A 368 15.36 8.92 -23.04
CA GLY A 368 13.90 8.97 -22.91
C GLY A 368 13.29 10.21 -23.56
N LYS A 369 12.27 10.00 -24.38
CA LYS A 369 11.35 11.07 -24.81
C LYS A 369 10.24 11.20 -23.77
N VAL A 370 9.74 12.41 -23.54
CA VAL A 370 8.61 12.64 -22.63
C VAL A 370 7.32 12.18 -23.32
N SER A 371 6.58 11.28 -22.67
CA SER A 371 5.22 10.94 -23.07
C SER A 371 4.26 12.07 -22.66
N ASN A 372 3.54 12.64 -23.62
CA ASN A 372 2.56 13.71 -23.44
C ASN A 372 1.12 13.18 -23.40
N GLU A 373 0.88 11.99 -22.81
CA GLU A 373 -0.50 11.52 -22.65
C GLU A 373 -1.27 12.40 -21.64
N PRO A 374 -2.52 12.80 -21.95
CA PRO A 374 -3.36 13.60 -21.06
C PRO A 374 -3.93 12.73 -19.92
N LEU A 375 -3.05 12.31 -18.99
CA LEU A 375 -3.38 11.59 -17.77
C LEU A 375 -3.63 12.56 -16.63
N ILE A 376 -4.77 12.46 -15.93
CA ILE A 376 -5.08 13.35 -14.78
C ILE A 376 -4.46 12.80 -13.49
N THR A 377 -4.76 11.54 -13.17
CA THR A 377 -4.27 10.80 -12.00
C THR A 377 -4.58 9.30 -12.18
N ASN A 378 -3.73 8.39 -11.66
CA ASN A 378 -4.07 6.95 -11.60
C ASN A 378 -4.83 6.56 -10.31
N ASN A 379 -5.15 7.54 -9.45
CA ASN A 379 -5.91 7.33 -8.22
C ASN A 379 -7.27 8.02 -8.26
N CYS A 380 -7.99 7.86 -9.37
CA CYS A 380 -9.27 8.54 -9.59
C CYS A 380 -10.32 8.16 -8.52
N THR A 381 -11.02 9.17 -8.01
CA THR A 381 -12.13 9.01 -7.04
C THR A 381 -13.51 9.04 -7.70
N GLY A 382 -13.59 9.36 -8.99
CA GLY A 382 -14.84 9.57 -9.73
C GLY A 382 -15.61 10.82 -9.34
N CYS A 383 -14.98 11.81 -8.70
CA CYS A 383 -15.67 12.99 -8.18
C CYS A 383 -16.25 13.96 -9.24
N GLY A 384 -15.86 13.83 -10.51
CA GLY A 384 -16.43 14.57 -11.63
C GLY A 384 -16.02 16.03 -11.80
N VAL A 385 -15.25 16.62 -10.86
CA VAL A 385 -14.80 18.03 -10.98
C VAL A 385 -13.96 18.25 -12.25
N CYS A 386 -13.14 17.27 -12.66
CA CYS A 386 -12.37 17.36 -13.89
C CYS A 386 -13.25 17.50 -15.15
N ALA A 387 -14.41 16.85 -15.20
CA ALA A 387 -15.37 16.99 -16.28
C ALA A 387 -16.05 18.37 -16.26
N VAL A 388 -16.45 18.82 -15.07
CA VAL A 388 -17.06 20.15 -14.85
C VAL A 388 -16.12 21.27 -15.33
N VAL A 389 -14.84 21.24 -14.97
CA VAL A 389 -13.91 22.34 -15.30
C VAL A 389 -13.34 22.26 -16.72
N CYS A 390 -13.64 21.21 -17.49
CA CYS A 390 -13.08 21.02 -18.82
C CYS A 390 -13.71 21.97 -19.85
N PRO A 391 -12.96 22.93 -20.44
CA PRO A 391 -13.53 23.90 -21.38
C PRO A 391 -13.95 23.26 -22.70
N LYS A 392 -13.29 22.18 -23.11
CA LYS A 392 -13.61 21.43 -24.34
C LYS A 392 -14.61 20.30 -24.12
N LYS A 393 -15.07 20.08 -22.87
CA LYS A 393 -15.95 18.96 -22.48
C LYS A 393 -15.46 17.60 -22.99
N CYS A 394 -14.14 17.43 -23.10
CA CYS A 394 -13.50 16.20 -23.58
C CYS A 394 -13.31 15.15 -22.47
N ILE A 395 -13.81 15.41 -21.26
CA ILE A 395 -13.70 14.51 -20.10
C ILE A 395 -15.11 14.00 -19.74
N LYS A 396 -15.29 12.68 -19.66
CA LYS A 396 -16.52 12.04 -19.20
C LYS A 396 -16.29 11.31 -17.88
N ILE A 397 -17.38 11.06 -17.13
CA ILE A 397 -17.36 10.25 -15.90
C ILE A 397 -18.26 9.04 -16.12
N GLU A 398 -17.65 7.86 -16.21
CA GLU A 398 -18.33 6.62 -16.61
C GLU A 398 -17.92 5.48 -15.67
N LYS A 399 -18.74 4.44 -15.57
CA LYS A 399 -18.39 3.25 -14.79
C LYS A 399 -17.29 2.48 -15.53
N ASN A 400 -16.14 2.27 -14.90
CA ASN A 400 -15.13 1.36 -15.39
C ASN A 400 -15.56 -0.12 -15.23
N GLU A 401 -14.75 -1.05 -15.71
CA GLU A 401 -15.07 -2.47 -15.64
C GLU A 401 -15.20 -3.04 -14.22
N GLU A 402 -14.61 -2.39 -13.21
CA GLU A 402 -14.77 -2.80 -11.82
C GLU A 402 -16.03 -2.18 -11.18
N GLY A 403 -16.84 -1.44 -11.93
CA GLY A 403 -18.07 -0.80 -11.46
C GLY A 403 -17.83 0.44 -10.61
N PHE A 404 -16.81 1.23 -10.92
CA PHE A 404 -16.57 2.53 -10.27
C PHE A 404 -16.65 3.66 -11.29
N TRP A 405 -17.25 4.78 -10.92
CA TRP A 405 -17.16 6.02 -11.67
C TRP A 405 -15.69 6.47 -11.74
N GLU A 406 -15.20 6.69 -12.95
CA GLU A 406 -13.84 7.11 -13.28
C GLU A 406 -13.86 8.07 -14.46
N TYR A 407 -12.81 8.87 -14.63
CA TYR A 407 -12.70 9.76 -15.78
C TYR A 407 -12.23 9.02 -17.03
N THR A 408 -12.73 9.45 -18.18
CA THR A 408 -12.14 9.14 -19.50
C THR A 408 -11.85 10.47 -20.20
N VAL A 409 -10.76 10.53 -20.98
CA VAL A 409 -10.36 11.74 -21.71
C VAL A 409 -10.33 11.43 -23.21
N ASN A 410 -11.08 12.20 -24.01
CA ASN A 410 -10.89 12.23 -25.45
C ASN A 410 -9.59 13.01 -25.76
N LYS A 411 -8.56 12.28 -26.19
CA LYS A 411 -7.21 12.81 -26.44
C LYS A 411 -7.18 13.83 -27.59
N GLU A 412 -7.96 13.61 -28.64
CA GLU A 412 -8.01 14.45 -29.84
C GLU A 412 -8.62 15.83 -29.55
N GLN A 413 -9.59 15.88 -28.63
CA GLN A 413 -10.25 17.13 -28.22
C GLN A 413 -9.51 17.85 -27.08
N CYS A 414 -8.56 17.18 -26.43
CA CYS A 414 -7.84 17.73 -25.28
C CYS A 414 -6.81 18.78 -25.74
N ILE A 415 -6.98 20.02 -25.31
CA ILE A 415 -6.04 21.12 -25.56
C ILE A 415 -4.92 21.22 -24.51
N ASN A 416 -4.74 20.20 -23.67
CA ASN A 416 -3.71 20.14 -22.62
C ASN A 416 -3.63 21.36 -21.68
N CYS A 417 -4.77 22.02 -21.41
CA CYS A 417 -4.86 23.22 -20.57
C CYS A 417 -4.53 23.00 -19.07
N GLY A 418 -4.39 21.76 -18.61
CA GLY A 418 -4.03 21.43 -17.22
C GLY A 418 -5.11 21.66 -16.15
N LEU A 419 -6.25 22.30 -16.48
CA LEU A 419 -7.31 22.62 -15.52
C LEU A 419 -7.85 21.40 -14.76
N CYS A 420 -7.95 20.25 -15.43
CA CYS A 420 -8.39 19.01 -14.80
C CYS A 420 -7.45 18.53 -13.69
N LYS A 421 -6.12 18.65 -13.88
CA LYS A 421 -5.11 18.34 -12.86
C LYS A 421 -5.13 19.35 -11.73
N LYS A 422 -5.15 20.64 -12.07
CA LYS A 422 -5.16 21.77 -11.12
C LYS A 422 -6.29 21.68 -10.08
N ASN A 423 -7.44 21.14 -10.49
CA ASN A 423 -8.62 21.01 -9.64
C ASN A 423 -8.78 19.61 -9.02
N CYS A 424 -7.90 18.65 -9.31
CA CYS A 424 -8.02 17.29 -8.79
C CYS A 424 -7.46 17.21 -7.37
N GLY A 425 -8.29 16.88 -6.38
CA GLY A 425 -7.85 16.68 -4.99
C GLY A 425 -6.88 15.50 -4.79
N GLN A 426 -6.73 14.61 -5.78
CA GLN A 426 -5.77 13.49 -5.78
C GLN A 426 -4.41 13.87 -6.40
N VAL A 427 -4.33 15.06 -7.00
CA VAL A 427 -3.08 15.63 -7.55
C VAL A 427 -2.59 16.75 -6.64
N HIS A 428 -3.49 17.63 -6.18
CA HIS A 428 -3.16 18.71 -5.25
C HIS A 428 -3.97 18.55 -3.97
N ASN A 429 -3.31 18.19 -2.87
CA ASN A 429 -3.96 17.95 -1.59
C ASN A 429 -3.68 19.08 -0.59
N ASN A 430 -4.69 19.90 -0.32
CA ASN A 430 -4.62 20.99 0.66
C ASN A 430 -5.23 20.63 2.02
N ALA A 431 -5.37 19.33 2.31
CA ALA A 431 -6.04 18.87 3.53
C ALA A 431 -5.19 19.12 4.78
N ILE A 432 -5.82 19.54 5.87
CA ILE A 432 -5.19 19.77 7.15
C ILE A 432 -5.57 18.72 8.17
N LYS A 433 -4.67 18.45 9.12
CA LYS A 433 -4.84 17.39 10.10
C LYS A 433 -5.95 17.73 11.10
N ILE A 434 -6.84 16.77 11.33
CA ILE A 434 -8.04 16.94 12.16
C ILE A 434 -7.71 17.18 13.63
N GLU A 435 -6.58 16.66 14.13
CA GLU A 435 -6.24 16.61 15.57
C GLU A 435 -6.20 17.96 16.30
N ARG A 436 -6.22 19.07 15.55
CA ARG A 436 -6.21 20.44 16.08
C ARG A 436 -7.59 21.11 16.11
N GLN A 437 -8.64 20.41 15.66
CA GLN A 437 -9.98 20.96 15.46
C GLN A 437 -10.91 20.73 16.65
N LYS A 438 -11.95 21.57 16.77
CA LYS A 438 -12.99 21.40 17.81
C LYS A 438 -13.93 20.26 17.41
N ILE A 439 -14.25 19.40 18.38
CA ILE A 439 -15.15 18.26 18.17
C ILE A 439 -16.34 18.34 19.11
N PHE A 440 -17.52 18.10 18.55
CA PHE A 440 -18.76 18.04 19.28
C PHE A 440 -19.44 16.69 19.05
N SER A 441 -20.07 16.15 20.08
CA SER A 441 -21.15 15.17 19.91
C SER A 441 -22.47 15.92 19.86
N ALA A 442 -23.31 15.64 18.86
CA ALA A 442 -24.56 16.37 18.66
C ALA A 442 -25.68 15.51 18.08
N TYR A 443 -26.93 15.85 18.38
CA TYR A 443 -28.12 15.25 17.76
C TYR A 443 -29.31 16.21 17.76
N SER A 444 -30.20 16.11 16.76
CA SER A 444 -31.41 16.93 16.63
C SER A 444 -32.38 16.67 17.77
N LYS A 445 -33.07 17.73 18.22
CA LYS A 445 -34.20 17.65 19.15
C LYS A 445 -35.44 17.04 18.49
N SER A 446 -35.54 17.09 17.15
CA SER A 446 -36.66 16.52 16.40
C SER A 446 -36.53 15.01 16.26
N ASN A 447 -37.49 14.29 16.82
CA ASN A 447 -37.56 12.83 16.70
C ASN A 447 -37.76 12.38 15.24
N GLU A 448 -38.51 13.15 14.45
CA GLU A 448 -38.71 12.85 13.04
C GLU A 448 -37.39 12.92 12.25
N VAL A 449 -36.62 13.99 12.46
CA VAL A 449 -35.29 14.17 11.84
C VAL A 449 -34.35 13.03 12.26
N LEU A 450 -34.35 12.67 13.54
CA LEU A 450 -33.54 11.55 14.03
C LEU A 450 -33.92 10.25 13.33
N MET A 451 -35.20 9.94 13.16
CA MET A 451 -35.63 8.66 12.59
C MET A 451 -35.36 8.57 11.08
N LYS A 452 -35.45 9.68 10.34
CA LYS A 452 -35.11 9.76 8.90
C LYS A 452 -33.60 9.83 8.64
N SER A 453 -32.81 10.29 9.61
CA SER A 453 -31.36 10.44 9.49
C SER A 453 -30.60 9.16 9.80
N SER A 454 -29.36 9.03 9.32
CA SER A 454 -28.50 7.88 9.66
C SER A 454 -27.81 7.97 11.03
N SER A 455 -27.66 9.18 11.56
CA SER A 455 -26.96 9.47 12.82
C SER A 455 -27.74 10.50 13.64
N GLY A 456 -27.09 11.46 14.30
CA GLY A 456 -27.74 12.53 15.05
C GLY A 456 -28.56 13.54 14.22
N GLY A 457 -28.57 13.46 12.89
CA GLY A 457 -29.39 14.35 12.04
C GLY A 457 -28.76 15.69 11.67
N LEU A 458 -27.47 15.88 11.94
CA LEU A 458 -26.81 17.16 11.75
C LEU A 458 -26.73 17.61 10.29
N ALA A 459 -26.53 16.69 9.34
CA ALA A 459 -26.53 17.04 7.92
C ALA A 459 -27.87 17.62 7.47
N PHE A 460 -28.98 17.14 8.04
CA PHE A 460 -30.32 17.66 7.77
C PHE A 460 -30.47 19.07 8.36
N GLU A 461 -30.16 19.26 9.64
CA GLU A 461 -30.31 20.55 10.31
C GLU A 461 -29.47 21.65 9.64
N LEU A 462 -28.22 21.34 9.28
CA LEU A 462 -27.34 22.26 8.55
C LEU A 462 -27.89 22.60 7.15
N SER A 463 -28.41 21.62 6.43
CA SER A 463 -29.00 21.84 5.10
C SER A 463 -30.27 22.67 5.19
N ASN A 464 -31.11 22.40 6.18
CA ASN A 464 -32.35 23.14 6.41
C ASN A 464 -32.06 24.59 6.77
N GLN A 465 -31.06 24.83 7.64
CA GLN A 465 -30.63 26.17 7.99
C GLN A 465 -30.02 26.91 6.79
N ALA A 466 -29.19 26.24 5.98
CA ALA A 466 -28.66 26.83 4.76
C ALA A 466 -29.77 27.32 3.81
N LEU A 467 -30.84 26.55 3.63
CA LEU A 467 -31.97 26.93 2.78
C LEU A 467 -32.76 28.12 3.35
N ILE A 468 -32.93 28.21 4.67
CA ILE A 468 -33.51 29.38 5.36
C ILE A 468 -32.66 30.63 5.09
N ASP A 469 -31.34 30.47 5.09
CA ASP A 469 -30.36 31.53 4.83
C ASP A 469 -30.20 31.82 3.31
N ASN A 470 -31.13 31.34 2.46
CA ASN A 470 -31.12 31.48 1.00
C ASN A 470 -29.86 30.89 0.31
N MET A 471 -29.22 29.91 0.94
CA MET A 471 -28.07 29.20 0.42
C MET A 471 -28.50 27.81 -0.10
N PRO A 472 -28.51 27.58 -1.42
CA PRO A 472 -28.91 26.28 -1.97
C PRO A 472 -27.95 25.17 -1.53
N VAL A 473 -28.45 23.94 -1.49
CA VAL A 473 -27.73 22.77 -1.01
C VAL A 473 -27.43 21.82 -2.16
N ILE A 474 -26.18 21.40 -2.27
CA ILE A 474 -25.77 20.26 -3.11
C ILE A 474 -25.44 19.10 -2.19
N GLY A 475 -26.19 18.00 -2.28
CA GLY A 475 -26.01 16.83 -1.43
C GLY A 475 -26.43 15.53 -2.11
N CYS A 476 -26.18 14.39 -1.47
CA CYS A 476 -26.39 13.07 -2.07
C CYS A 476 -27.81 12.51 -1.80
N LYS A 477 -28.52 12.12 -2.87
CA LYS A 477 -29.76 11.33 -2.83
C LYS A 477 -29.57 9.95 -3.46
N TYR A 478 -30.53 9.05 -3.23
CA TYR A 478 -30.63 7.82 -3.99
C TYR A 478 -31.67 8.01 -5.09
N ASN A 479 -31.25 7.86 -6.35
CA ASN A 479 -32.14 7.93 -7.49
C ASN A 479 -32.60 6.51 -7.86
N GLU A 480 -33.87 6.22 -7.61
CA GLU A 480 -34.46 4.90 -7.86
C GLU A 480 -34.53 4.58 -9.36
N LYS A 481 -34.89 5.56 -10.19
CA LYS A 481 -34.97 5.41 -11.66
C LYS A 481 -33.62 5.02 -12.28
N ASN A 482 -32.55 5.64 -11.80
CA ASN A 482 -31.19 5.39 -12.28
C ASN A 482 -30.45 4.34 -11.44
N ASN A 483 -31.09 3.80 -10.39
CA ASN A 483 -30.52 2.84 -9.45
C ASN A 483 -29.13 3.21 -8.90
N ARG A 484 -28.93 4.50 -8.58
CA ARG A 484 -27.62 5.02 -8.15
C ARG A 484 -27.74 6.08 -7.06
N ALA A 485 -26.70 6.18 -6.23
CA ALA A 485 -26.45 7.40 -5.48
C ALA A 485 -26.00 8.51 -6.44
N GLU A 486 -26.55 9.70 -6.28
CA GLU A 486 -26.16 10.87 -7.06
C GLU A 486 -26.32 12.16 -6.25
N HIS A 487 -25.52 13.18 -6.55
CA HIS A 487 -25.74 14.49 -5.97
C HIS A 487 -26.91 15.19 -6.66
N ALA A 488 -27.72 15.89 -5.87
CA ALA A 488 -28.82 16.71 -6.30
C ALA A 488 -28.63 18.16 -5.83
N PHE A 489 -29.15 19.09 -6.61
CA PHE A 489 -29.26 20.49 -6.25
C PHE A 489 -30.64 20.73 -5.64
N ILE A 490 -30.68 21.28 -4.42
CA ILE A 490 -31.88 21.58 -3.66
C ILE A 490 -31.89 23.08 -3.36
N ASN A 491 -32.97 23.76 -3.75
CA ASN A 491 -33.24 25.15 -3.46
C ASN A 491 -34.61 25.37 -2.79
N ASP A 492 -35.38 24.29 -2.60
CA ASP A 492 -36.64 24.28 -1.85
C ASP A 492 -36.44 23.50 -0.55
N ILE A 493 -36.81 24.13 0.57
CA ILE A 493 -36.74 23.56 1.91
C ILE A 493 -37.59 22.29 2.05
N ASN A 494 -38.69 22.17 1.29
CA ASN A 494 -39.56 20.99 1.32
C ASN A 494 -38.86 19.72 0.81
N ASN A 495 -37.81 19.89 0.01
CA ASN A 495 -37.08 18.80 -0.64
C ASN A 495 -35.83 18.35 0.12
N VAL A 496 -35.49 18.99 1.24
CA VAL A 496 -34.28 18.67 2.02
C VAL A 496 -34.25 17.20 2.49
N ASN A 497 -35.42 16.60 2.72
CA ASN A 497 -35.55 15.20 3.10
C ASN A 497 -34.99 14.21 2.05
N GLU A 498 -34.92 14.58 0.77
CA GLU A 498 -34.32 13.73 -0.28
C GLU A 498 -32.85 13.42 -0.01
N LEU A 499 -32.16 14.30 0.71
CA LEU A 499 -30.74 14.17 1.05
C LEU A 499 -30.51 13.28 2.28
N SER A 500 -31.54 13.01 3.07
CA SER A 500 -31.44 12.27 4.33
C SER A 500 -30.94 10.83 4.15
N GLY A 501 -30.26 10.33 5.18
CA GLY A 501 -29.72 8.98 5.22
C GLY A 501 -28.43 8.78 4.42
N SER A 502 -27.60 7.84 4.88
CA SER A 502 -26.35 7.46 4.23
C SER A 502 -26.63 6.59 2.99
N LYS A 503 -25.90 6.85 1.91
CA LYS A 503 -25.87 6.00 0.72
C LYS A 503 -24.47 5.37 0.65
N TYR A 504 -24.35 4.06 0.90
CA TYR A 504 -23.04 3.38 0.96
C TYR A 504 -22.54 3.00 -0.45
N LEU A 505 -22.65 3.93 -1.40
CA LEU A 505 -22.27 3.79 -2.81
C LEU A 505 -21.46 5.02 -3.23
N GLN A 506 -20.66 4.87 -4.29
CA GLN A 506 -20.01 6.02 -4.92
C GLN A 506 -21.07 6.87 -5.62
N SER A 507 -21.21 8.14 -5.28
CA SER A 507 -22.22 8.99 -5.91
C SER A 507 -21.74 9.59 -7.22
N TYR A 508 -22.63 9.63 -8.23
CA TYR A 508 -22.45 10.43 -9.43
C TYR A 508 -22.68 11.92 -9.12
N THR A 509 -21.87 12.83 -9.66
CA THR A 509 -21.80 14.23 -9.20
C THR A 509 -21.92 15.28 -10.30
N VAL A 510 -21.62 14.95 -11.55
CA VAL A 510 -21.33 15.93 -12.62
C VAL A 510 -22.47 16.93 -12.78
N ASP A 511 -23.71 16.46 -12.90
CA ASP A 511 -24.88 17.30 -13.19
C ASP A 511 -25.14 18.34 -12.09
N ALA A 512 -25.00 17.94 -10.82
CA ALA A 512 -25.16 18.84 -9.68
C ALA A 512 -23.96 19.77 -9.52
N PHE A 513 -22.73 19.27 -9.72
CA PHE A 513 -21.53 20.09 -9.57
C PHE A 513 -21.37 21.12 -10.70
N GLU A 514 -21.94 20.87 -11.88
CA GLU A 514 -21.98 21.85 -12.97
C GLU A 514 -22.71 23.14 -12.54
N LYS A 515 -23.72 23.04 -11.66
CA LYS A 515 -24.45 24.20 -11.14
C LYS A 515 -23.55 25.16 -10.36
N ILE A 516 -22.49 24.67 -9.70
CA ILE A 516 -21.58 25.47 -8.86
C ILE A 516 -21.02 26.68 -9.62
N LYS A 517 -20.74 26.55 -10.93
CA LYS A 517 -20.21 27.64 -11.77
C LYS A 517 -21.01 28.94 -11.64
N ASN A 518 -22.34 28.82 -11.61
CA ASN A 518 -23.28 29.93 -11.67
C ASN A 518 -23.83 30.35 -10.30
N LEU A 519 -23.46 29.64 -9.22
CA LEU A 519 -23.91 29.98 -7.87
C LEU A 519 -23.05 31.11 -7.28
N LYS A 520 -23.72 31.96 -6.48
CA LYS A 520 -23.06 32.96 -5.63
C LYS A 520 -22.55 32.30 -4.36
N SER A 521 -23.42 31.58 -3.66
CA SER A 521 -23.13 30.79 -2.46
C SER A 521 -23.85 29.44 -2.52
N ALA A 522 -23.34 28.44 -1.78
CA ALA A 522 -24.01 27.15 -1.59
C ALA A 522 -23.41 26.39 -0.40
N LEU A 523 -24.22 25.51 0.20
CA LEU A 523 -23.74 24.45 1.08
C LEU A 523 -23.55 23.18 0.28
N ILE A 524 -22.34 22.60 0.31
CA ILE A 524 -22.02 21.40 -0.45
C ILE A 524 -21.63 20.29 0.50
N ILE A 525 -22.42 19.21 0.53
CA ILE A 525 -22.17 18.00 1.30
C ILE A 525 -21.67 16.90 0.38
N GLY A 526 -20.50 16.33 0.70
CA GLY A 526 -19.94 15.23 -0.09
C GLY A 526 -19.01 14.31 0.72
N THR A 527 -18.39 13.36 0.03
CA THR A 527 -17.25 12.63 0.60
C THR A 527 -16.00 13.51 0.63
N PRO A 528 -15.01 13.24 1.50
CA PRO A 528 -13.83 14.09 1.61
C PRO A 528 -13.07 14.28 0.29
N CYS A 529 -13.01 13.26 -0.56
CA CYS A 529 -12.34 13.35 -1.86
C CYS A 529 -13.10 14.19 -2.90
N GLN A 530 -14.44 14.25 -2.81
CA GLN A 530 -15.26 15.15 -3.61
C GLN A 530 -15.06 16.60 -3.14
N ILE A 531 -15.15 16.82 -1.82
CA ILE A 531 -14.98 18.14 -1.22
C ILE A 531 -13.57 18.70 -1.45
N ALA A 532 -12.52 17.89 -1.38
CA ALA A 532 -11.16 18.34 -1.68
C ALA A 532 -11.01 18.88 -3.12
N SER A 533 -11.67 18.24 -4.10
CA SER A 533 -11.61 18.71 -5.50
C SER A 533 -12.47 19.97 -5.71
N ILE A 534 -13.62 20.07 -5.02
CA ILE A 534 -14.44 21.28 -5.02
C ILE A 534 -13.70 22.45 -4.35
N ASP A 535 -13.04 22.22 -3.21
CA ASP A 535 -12.25 23.23 -2.51
C ASP A 535 -11.15 23.81 -3.42
N ASN A 536 -10.40 22.95 -4.11
CA ASN A 536 -9.42 23.37 -5.11
C ASN A 536 -10.05 24.20 -6.22
N TYR A 537 -11.19 23.76 -6.76
CA TYR A 537 -11.93 24.49 -7.79
C TYR A 537 -12.35 25.88 -7.32
N LEU A 538 -13.02 25.98 -6.16
CA LEU A 538 -13.50 27.24 -5.61
C LEU A 538 -12.37 28.21 -5.28
N LYS A 539 -11.21 27.71 -4.82
CA LYS A 539 -10.01 28.54 -4.63
C LYS A 539 -9.49 29.06 -5.97
N ASN A 540 -9.40 28.20 -6.99
CA ASN A 540 -8.92 28.60 -8.31
C ASN A 540 -9.81 29.63 -9.03
N VAL A 541 -11.10 29.69 -8.69
CA VAL A 541 -12.03 30.71 -9.20
C VAL A 541 -12.35 31.82 -8.19
N ASN A 542 -11.58 31.92 -7.10
CA ASN A 542 -11.74 32.93 -6.05
C ASN A 542 -13.14 33.02 -5.42
N LYS A 543 -13.87 31.89 -5.35
CA LYS A 543 -15.21 31.79 -4.74
C LYS A 543 -15.23 31.05 -3.40
N ARG A 544 -14.10 30.56 -2.89
CA ARG A 544 -14.08 29.67 -1.71
C ARG A 544 -14.74 30.27 -0.46
N ASN A 545 -14.70 31.59 -0.28
CA ASN A 545 -15.29 32.27 0.88
C ASN A 545 -16.83 32.21 0.88
N GLU A 546 -17.47 32.20 -0.30
CA GLU A 546 -18.93 32.23 -0.44
C GLU A 546 -19.62 30.87 -0.23
N PHE A 547 -18.85 29.78 -0.11
CA PHE A 547 -19.39 28.42 -0.03
C PHE A 547 -19.05 27.78 1.30
N VAL A 548 -19.99 26.98 1.84
CA VAL A 548 -19.78 26.14 3.01
C VAL A 548 -19.62 24.69 2.57
N LEU A 549 -18.48 24.11 2.89
CA LEU A 549 -18.14 22.73 2.50
C LEU A 549 -18.30 21.80 3.70
N VAL A 550 -19.10 20.74 3.53
CA VAL A 550 -19.31 19.71 4.55
C VAL A 550 -18.87 18.37 3.99
N ASP A 551 -18.00 17.66 4.70
CA ASP A 551 -17.65 16.28 4.35
C ASP A 551 -18.08 15.25 5.40
N LEU A 552 -18.04 13.98 5.01
CA LEU A 552 -18.45 12.86 5.85
C LEU A 552 -17.26 11.98 6.22
N ILE A 553 -17.23 11.47 7.45
CA ILE A 553 -16.35 10.36 7.80
C ILE A 553 -16.67 9.18 6.86
N CYS A 554 -15.68 8.81 6.06
CA CYS A 554 -15.80 7.79 5.04
C CYS A 554 -14.82 6.65 5.34
N HIS A 555 -15.23 5.40 5.07
CA HIS A 555 -14.36 4.22 5.13
C HIS A 555 -13.92 3.74 3.74
N GLY A 556 -14.71 4.06 2.71
CA GLY A 556 -14.54 3.59 1.34
C GLY A 556 -15.91 3.32 0.71
N VAL A 557 -15.95 3.24 -0.61
CA VAL A 557 -17.17 2.97 -1.38
C VAL A 557 -17.04 1.64 -2.12
N PRO A 558 -18.00 0.70 -1.99
CA PRO A 558 -17.94 -0.59 -2.67
C PRO A 558 -18.24 -0.45 -4.16
N SER A 559 -17.78 -1.43 -4.95
CA SER A 559 -18.09 -1.57 -6.38
C SER A 559 -19.60 -1.62 -6.66
N TYR A 560 -20.04 -0.92 -7.70
CA TYR A 560 -21.42 -1.05 -8.21
C TYR A 560 -21.72 -2.46 -8.71
N LEU A 561 -20.75 -3.30 -9.04
CA LEU A 561 -21.04 -4.70 -9.41
C LEU A 561 -21.76 -5.46 -8.29
N VAL A 562 -21.46 -5.14 -7.01
CA VAL A 562 -22.25 -5.69 -5.88
C VAL A 562 -23.65 -5.12 -5.87
N TRP A 563 -23.80 -3.82 -6.13
CA TRP A 563 -25.08 -3.15 -6.10
C TRP A 563 -26.00 -3.58 -7.24
N ASP A 564 -25.49 -3.58 -8.47
CA ASP A 564 -26.21 -3.99 -9.68
C ASP A 564 -26.68 -5.45 -9.52
N LYS A 565 -25.83 -6.34 -8.99
CA LYS A 565 -26.21 -7.72 -8.66
C LYS A 565 -27.20 -7.81 -7.49
N PHE A 566 -27.09 -6.91 -6.50
CA PHE A 566 -28.00 -6.84 -5.36
C PHE A 566 -29.42 -6.49 -5.82
N LEU A 567 -29.55 -5.52 -6.73
CA LEU A 567 -30.85 -5.15 -7.31
C LEU A 567 -31.43 -6.30 -8.14
N LYS A 568 -30.63 -6.97 -8.98
CA LYS A 568 -31.08 -8.19 -9.69
C LYS A 568 -31.64 -9.27 -8.74
N GLU A 569 -31.04 -9.47 -7.57
CA GLU A 569 -31.45 -10.49 -6.60
C GLU A 569 -32.61 -10.08 -5.67
N ASN A 570 -32.97 -8.79 -5.59
CA ASN A 570 -33.93 -8.28 -4.59
C ASN A 570 -34.99 -7.32 -5.14
N GLY A 571 -34.94 -6.98 -6.43
CA GLY A 571 -35.79 -6.01 -7.11
C GLY A 571 -35.18 -4.61 -7.19
N ASP A 572 -35.50 -3.89 -8.26
CA ASP A 572 -35.21 -2.47 -8.47
C ASP A 572 -36.47 -1.61 -8.25
N ASN A 573 -36.33 -0.27 -8.37
CA ASN A 573 -37.44 0.70 -8.33
C ASN A 573 -38.34 0.61 -7.07
N ARG A 574 -37.71 0.42 -5.90
CA ARG A 574 -38.38 0.44 -4.59
C ARG A 574 -37.60 1.32 -3.63
N GLU A 575 -38.28 1.79 -2.58
CA GLU A 575 -37.64 2.56 -1.52
C GLU A 575 -36.45 1.82 -0.91
N ILE A 576 -35.27 2.45 -0.94
CA ILE A 576 -34.04 1.89 -0.37
C ILE A 576 -33.59 2.71 0.82
N ILE A 577 -33.64 2.09 1.99
CA ILE A 577 -33.14 2.68 3.23
C ILE A 577 -31.91 1.88 3.67
N PHE A 578 -30.73 2.43 3.46
CA PHE A 578 -29.50 1.76 3.85
C PHE A 578 -29.40 1.55 5.37
N ARG A 579 -29.94 2.48 6.18
CA ARG A 579 -29.90 2.40 7.63
C ARG A 579 -31.27 2.64 8.23
N ASN A 580 -32.07 1.58 8.34
CA ASN A 580 -33.42 1.66 8.89
C ASN A 580 -33.42 1.59 10.42
N LYS A 581 -33.69 2.73 11.06
CA LYS A 581 -33.69 2.88 12.52
C LYS A 581 -34.86 2.21 13.24
N LYS A 582 -35.85 1.65 12.52
CA LYS A 582 -36.85 0.73 13.11
C LYS A 582 -36.18 -0.45 13.82
N TYR A 583 -34.97 -0.83 13.40
CA TYR A 583 -34.17 -1.90 13.99
C TYR A 583 -33.04 -1.40 14.92
N GLY A 584 -33.12 -0.14 15.35
CA GLY A 584 -32.12 0.57 16.14
C GLY A 584 -30.99 1.19 15.32
N TRP A 585 -30.04 1.84 15.98
CA TRP A 585 -28.89 2.49 15.34
C TRP A 585 -27.81 1.48 14.91
N LYS A 586 -28.12 0.70 13.88
CA LYS A 586 -27.27 -0.34 13.29
C LYS A 586 -27.36 -0.28 11.78
N LYS A 587 -26.36 -0.84 11.08
CA LYS A 587 -26.36 -0.98 9.62
C LYS A 587 -27.37 -2.05 9.20
N GLU A 588 -28.61 -1.62 8.96
CA GLU A 588 -29.74 -2.46 8.58
C GLU A 588 -30.38 -1.90 7.31
N LEU A 589 -30.14 -2.60 6.19
CA LEU A 589 -30.62 -2.23 4.86
C LEU A 589 -32.03 -2.79 4.66
N THR A 590 -32.95 -1.97 4.17
CA THR A 590 -34.28 -2.38 3.75
C THR A 590 -34.57 -1.99 2.31
N VAL A 591 -35.33 -2.84 1.62
CA VAL A 591 -35.92 -2.56 0.30
C VAL A 591 -37.43 -2.65 0.46
N GLY A 592 -38.12 -1.51 0.34
CA GLY A 592 -39.45 -1.31 0.89
C GLY A 592 -39.48 -1.69 2.38
N SER A 593 -40.46 -2.52 2.77
CA SER A 593 -40.61 -3.00 4.15
C SER A 593 -39.68 -4.18 4.52
N LYS A 594 -38.94 -4.76 3.55
CA LYS A 594 -38.19 -6.00 3.76
C LYS A 594 -36.78 -5.75 4.24
N ARG A 595 -36.40 -6.34 5.38
CA ARG A 595 -35.03 -6.36 5.89
C ARG A 595 -34.12 -7.27 5.06
N ILE A 596 -32.94 -6.77 4.71
CA ILE A 596 -31.95 -7.45 3.90
C ILE A 596 -30.88 -8.10 4.77
N ARG A 597 -30.51 -9.33 4.43
CA ARG A 597 -29.41 -10.05 5.09
C ARG A 597 -28.06 -9.39 4.80
N LYS A 598 -27.21 -9.30 5.83
CA LYS A 598 -25.88 -8.65 5.74
C LYS A 598 -24.97 -9.24 4.66
N ASP A 599 -25.08 -10.53 4.38
CA ASP A 599 -24.26 -11.20 3.36
C ASP A 599 -24.58 -10.78 1.93
N LYS A 600 -25.73 -10.15 1.69
CA LYS A 600 -26.09 -9.58 0.39
C LYS A 600 -25.43 -8.22 0.09
N PHE A 601 -24.99 -7.47 1.11
CA PHE A 601 -24.35 -6.16 0.87
C PHE A 601 -23.33 -5.79 1.95
N TYR A 602 -23.76 -5.71 3.21
CA TYR A 602 -22.90 -5.19 4.28
C TYR A 602 -21.63 -6.00 4.55
N ASN A 603 -21.61 -7.31 4.32
CA ASN A 603 -20.37 -8.07 4.43
C ASN A 603 -19.30 -7.60 3.42
N TYR A 604 -19.71 -7.19 2.21
CA TYR A 604 -18.80 -6.65 1.20
C TYR A 604 -18.27 -5.28 1.63
N PHE A 605 -19.18 -4.41 2.09
CA PHE A 605 -18.83 -3.10 2.61
C PHE A 605 -17.89 -3.22 3.83
N GLU A 606 -18.22 -4.04 4.83
CA GLU A 606 -17.48 -4.12 6.10
C GLU A 606 -16.17 -4.90 6.01
N SER A 607 -16.05 -5.84 5.05
CA SER A 607 -14.80 -6.57 4.82
C SER A 607 -13.72 -5.74 4.12
N GLY A 608 -14.10 -4.61 3.52
CA GLY A 608 -13.22 -3.75 2.73
C GLY A 608 -12.56 -4.48 1.55
N GLN A 609 -13.16 -5.56 1.03
CA GLN A 609 -12.57 -6.35 -0.06
C GLN A 609 -12.69 -5.71 -1.45
N ILE A 610 -13.68 -4.83 -1.61
CA ILE A 610 -14.13 -4.36 -2.92
C ILE A 610 -14.37 -2.85 -2.94
N TYR A 611 -13.62 -2.07 -2.16
CA TYR A 611 -13.71 -0.61 -2.22
C TYR A 611 -13.12 -0.03 -3.51
N ASN A 612 -13.43 1.20 -3.91
CA ASN A 612 -12.68 1.85 -4.99
C ASN A 612 -11.17 1.82 -4.66
N ARG A 613 -10.29 1.65 -5.66
CA ARG A 613 -8.83 1.55 -5.49
C ARG A 613 -8.28 2.70 -4.65
N CYS A 614 -8.75 3.93 -4.92
CA CYS A 614 -8.36 5.13 -4.18
C CYS A 614 -8.73 5.10 -2.69
N CYS A 615 -9.67 4.26 -2.27
CA CYS A 615 -10.05 4.15 -0.86
C CYS A 615 -9.04 3.35 -0.02
N TYR A 616 -8.23 2.50 -0.65
CA TYR A 616 -7.09 1.83 0.00
C TYR A 616 -5.92 2.77 0.20
N ASP A 617 -5.97 3.95 -0.43
CA ASP A 617 -4.95 4.96 -0.27
C ASP A 617 -5.53 6.38 -0.18
N CYS A 618 -6.50 6.51 0.72
CA CYS A 618 -7.21 7.76 0.95
C CYS A 618 -6.36 8.73 1.76
N ASN A 619 -6.23 9.97 1.27
CA ASN A 619 -5.52 11.05 1.97
C ASN A 619 -6.30 11.64 3.15
N TYR A 620 -7.61 11.40 3.23
CA TYR A 620 -8.53 12.20 4.04
C TYR A 620 -9.04 11.49 5.31
N ARG A 621 -8.41 10.37 5.71
CA ARG A 621 -8.83 9.65 6.93
C ARG A 621 -8.58 10.48 8.19
N GLU A 622 -7.42 11.12 8.25
CA GLU A 622 -6.97 11.96 9.38
C GLU A 622 -6.84 13.44 8.99
N TYR A 623 -7.18 13.76 7.73
CA TYR A 623 -7.09 15.10 7.15
C TYR A 623 -8.42 15.55 6.54
N MET A 624 -8.70 16.84 6.53
CA MET A 624 -9.92 17.43 5.99
C MET A 624 -9.68 18.74 5.22
N CYS A 625 -10.52 19.02 4.23
CA CYS A 625 -10.57 20.29 3.50
C CYS A 625 -11.89 21.05 3.72
N SER A 626 -12.87 20.41 4.36
CA SER A 626 -14.20 20.94 4.62
C SER A 626 -14.19 21.98 5.74
N ASP A 627 -15.26 22.76 5.82
CA ASP A 627 -15.56 23.65 6.95
C ASP A 627 -16.12 22.84 8.14
N ILE A 628 -16.88 21.78 7.85
CA ILE A 628 -17.46 20.86 8.84
C ILE A 628 -17.26 19.42 8.36
N ARG A 629 -16.84 18.52 9.25
CA ARG A 629 -16.91 17.07 9.03
C ARG A 629 -17.93 16.41 9.94
N LEU A 630 -18.75 15.53 9.38
CA LEU A 630 -19.78 14.79 10.10
C LEU A 630 -19.52 13.28 10.11
N GLY A 631 -19.87 12.61 11.20
CA GLY A 631 -19.82 11.15 11.28
C GLY A 631 -20.70 10.57 12.39
N ASP A 632 -20.51 9.29 12.69
CA ASP A 632 -21.18 8.59 13.79
C ASP A 632 -20.33 8.67 15.07
N PHE A 633 -20.84 9.26 16.16
CA PHE A 633 -20.13 9.30 17.44
C PHE A 633 -20.37 8.02 18.24
N TRP A 634 -19.48 7.03 18.08
CA TRP A 634 -19.63 5.70 18.70
C TRP A 634 -19.25 5.63 20.19
N GLY A 635 -18.63 6.68 20.75
CA GLY A 635 -18.16 6.70 22.14
C GLY A 635 -19.28 6.68 23.20
N LYS A 636 -20.53 6.91 22.79
CA LYS A 636 -21.71 6.90 23.69
C LYS A 636 -22.78 5.94 23.19
N LYS A 637 -23.44 5.25 24.12
CA LYS A 637 -24.60 4.41 23.82
C LYS A 637 -25.77 5.30 23.39
N SER A 638 -26.34 5.01 22.22
CA SER A 638 -27.56 5.66 21.73
C SER A 638 -28.37 4.68 20.88
N ASN A 639 -29.70 4.74 21.01
CA ASN A 639 -30.62 3.96 20.18
C ASN A 639 -31.00 4.67 18.88
N LYS A 640 -30.95 6.01 18.89
CA LYS A 640 -31.34 6.88 17.76
C LYS A 640 -30.13 7.53 17.06
N GLY A 641 -28.93 7.37 17.60
CA GLY A 641 -27.68 7.84 17.03
C GLY A 641 -27.27 9.24 17.50
N ILE A 642 -25.96 9.46 17.55
CA ILE A 642 -25.33 10.73 17.89
C ILE A 642 -24.31 11.02 16.78
N SER A 643 -24.34 12.23 16.25
CA SER A 643 -23.36 12.66 15.27
C SER A 643 -22.10 13.16 15.95
N GLU A 644 -20.97 12.81 15.34
CA GLU A 644 -19.70 13.49 15.57
C GLU A 644 -19.62 14.67 14.61
N VAL A 645 -19.24 15.85 15.12
CA VAL A 645 -19.14 17.10 14.37
C VAL A 645 -17.77 17.70 14.61
N ILE A 646 -16.97 17.85 13.55
CA ILE A 646 -15.64 18.45 13.60
C ILE A 646 -15.71 19.79 12.87
N ILE A 647 -15.35 20.86 13.55
CA ILE A 647 -15.40 22.23 13.02
C ILE A 647 -14.00 22.69 12.66
N ASN A 648 -13.80 23.12 11.41
CA ASN A 648 -12.48 23.40 10.84
C ASN A 648 -12.32 24.84 10.31
N SER A 649 -13.41 25.61 10.25
CA SER A 649 -13.36 27.02 9.87
C SER A 649 -14.39 27.85 10.63
N GLU A 650 -14.19 29.17 10.64
CA GLU A 650 -15.14 30.12 11.22
C GLU A 650 -16.52 30.03 10.55
N LYS A 651 -16.56 29.85 9.23
CA LYS A 651 -17.83 29.63 8.50
C LYS A 651 -18.56 28.37 8.96
N GLY A 652 -17.81 27.29 9.17
CA GLY A 652 -18.35 26.05 9.73
C GLY A 652 -18.89 26.25 11.15
N LEU A 653 -18.16 27.02 11.98
CA LEU A 653 -18.59 27.35 13.32
C LEU A 653 -19.86 28.21 13.33
N ASN A 654 -19.96 29.21 12.46
CA ASN A 654 -21.10 30.11 12.35
C ASN A 654 -22.36 29.34 11.95
N LEU A 655 -22.27 28.46 10.94
CA LEU A 655 -23.41 27.61 10.55
C LEU A 655 -23.77 26.58 11.63
N PHE A 656 -22.79 26.03 12.36
CA PHE A 656 -23.10 25.15 13.49
C PHE A 656 -23.79 25.91 14.64
N ASN A 657 -23.40 27.16 14.89
CA ASN A 657 -23.99 28.01 15.91
C ASN A 657 -25.45 28.36 15.59
N SER A 658 -25.79 28.59 14.31
CA SER A 658 -27.16 28.95 13.90
C SER A 658 -28.18 27.82 14.03
N ILE A 659 -27.75 26.59 14.35
CA ILE A 659 -28.65 25.44 14.60
C ILE A 659 -28.67 24.98 16.07
N LYS A 660 -28.02 25.71 16.99
CA LYS A 660 -27.86 25.30 18.41
C LYS A 660 -29.19 25.13 19.15
N ASP A 661 -30.19 25.93 18.81
CA ASP A 661 -31.55 25.86 19.32
C ASP A 661 -32.27 24.56 18.88
N LYS A 662 -31.91 23.99 17.72
CA LYS A 662 -32.50 22.77 17.14
C LYS A 662 -31.81 21.49 17.58
N ILE A 663 -30.63 21.56 18.18
CA ILE A 663 -29.80 20.39 18.54
C ILE A 663 -29.49 20.32 20.03
N ILE A 664 -29.15 19.13 20.50
CA ILE A 664 -28.44 18.90 21.77
C ILE A 664 -27.00 18.58 21.41
N PHE A 665 -26.05 19.29 22.00
CA PHE A 665 -24.63 19.14 21.69
C PHE A 665 -23.75 19.23 22.94
N LYS A 666 -22.57 18.63 22.86
CA LYS A 666 -21.52 18.70 23.88
C LYS A 666 -20.15 18.71 23.21
N GLU A 667 -19.25 19.57 23.67
CA GLU A 667 -17.84 19.52 23.26
C GLU A 667 -17.14 18.28 23.83
N GLU A 668 -16.38 17.57 23.00
CA GLU A 668 -15.71 16.32 23.32
C GLU A 668 -14.19 16.43 23.14
N ASN A 669 -13.44 15.52 23.77
CA ASN A 669 -12.01 15.42 23.55
C ASN A 669 -11.74 14.83 22.15
N ILE A 670 -10.79 15.40 21.41
CA ILE A 670 -10.45 14.94 20.06
C ILE A 670 -10.01 13.46 20.01
N SER A 671 -9.47 12.92 21.10
CA SER A 671 -9.12 11.50 21.14
C SER A 671 -10.33 10.59 20.90
N GLU A 672 -11.54 10.99 21.31
CA GLU A 672 -12.80 10.22 21.19
C GLU A 672 -13.25 10.00 19.74
N CYS A 673 -13.07 11.00 18.86
CA CYS A 673 -13.34 10.90 17.42
C CYS A 673 -12.68 9.67 16.80
N PHE A 674 -11.56 9.30 17.36
CA PHE A 674 -10.53 8.60 16.66
C PHE A 674 -10.31 7.19 17.23
N VAL A 675 -10.84 6.93 18.43
CA VAL A 675 -10.89 5.60 19.06
C VAL A 675 -11.74 4.63 18.24
N HIS A 676 -12.87 5.11 17.69
CA HIS A 676 -13.86 4.26 17.05
C HIS A 676 -13.91 4.38 15.52
N GLN A 677 -13.23 5.37 14.95
CA GLN A 677 -13.17 5.59 13.50
C GLN A 677 -11.94 4.98 12.86
N GLN A 678 -12.02 4.74 11.55
CA GLN A 678 -10.89 4.23 10.79
C GLN A 678 -9.91 5.37 10.49
N LYS A 679 -8.82 5.42 11.24
CA LYS A 679 -7.71 6.37 11.00
C LYS A 679 -6.80 5.98 9.85
N LYS A 680 -6.52 4.68 9.74
CA LYS A 680 -5.52 4.17 8.80
C LYS A 680 -6.17 3.55 7.57
N ASN A 681 -5.50 3.72 6.43
CA ASN A 681 -5.86 3.02 5.22
C ASN A 681 -5.78 1.51 5.43
N VAL A 682 -6.80 0.80 4.93
CA VAL A 682 -6.81 -0.66 4.93
C VAL A 682 -5.89 -1.15 3.82
N ALA A 683 -5.17 -2.24 4.08
CA ALA A 683 -4.31 -2.87 3.07
C ALA A 683 -5.11 -3.33 1.84
N PHE A 684 -4.50 -3.17 0.65
CA PHE A 684 -5.09 -3.61 -0.60
C PHE A 684 -5.41 -5.13 -0.57
N PRO A 685 -6.62 -5.58 -0.94
CA PRO A 685 -7.00 -6.98 -0.80
C PRO A 685 -6.46 -7.87 -1.93
N LEU A 686 -5.66 -8.88 -1.57
CA LEU A 686 -5.12 -9.88 -2.53
C LEU A 686 -6.21 -10.58 -3.36
N LYS A 687 -7.37 -10.86 -2.75
CA LYS A 687 -8.49 -11.57 -3.39
C LYS A 687 -9.46 -10.65 -4.14
N ARG A 688 -9.20 -9.34 -4.18
CA ARG A 688 -10.10 -8.34 -4.80
C ARG A 688 -10.51 -8.74 -6.20
N TYR A 689 -9.55 -8.94 -7.09
CA TYR A 689 -9.80 -9.22 -8.50
C TYR A 689 -10.58 -10.53 -8.71
N ALA A 690 -10.34 -11.55 -7.89
CA ALA A 690 -11.13 -12.78 -7.92
C ALA A 690 -12.61 -12.51 -7.54
N ILE A 691 -12.84 -11.64 -6.55
CA ILE A 691 -14.20 -11.22 -6.17
C ILE A 691 -14.86 -10.42 -7.30
N ILE A 692 -14.17 -9.44 -7.88
CA ILE A 692 -14.66 -8.64 -9.01
C ILE A 692 -15.05 -9.55 -10.19
N ASN A 693 -14.22 -10.53 -10.54
CA ASN A 693 -14.52 -11.49 -11.61
C ASN A 693 -15.75 -12.35 -11.28
N GLU A 694 -15.91 -12.82 -10.04
CA GLU A 694 -17.11 -13.55 -9.63
C GLU A 694 -18.36 -12.65 -9.62
N LEU A 695 -18.23 -11.35 -9.34
CA LEU A 695 -19.33 -10.39 -9.37
C LEU A 695 -19.77 -10.02 -10.79
N LYS A 696 -18.84 -9.95 -11.76
CA LYS A 696 -19.15 -9.78 -13.19
C LYS A 696 -19.96 -10.95 -13.76
N SER A 697 -19.90 -12.12 -13.14
CA SER A 697 -20.60 -13.34 -13.57
C SER A 697 -21.91 -13.56 -12.81
N ASP A 698 -22.95 -14.03 -13.51
CA ASP A 698 -24.22 -14.42 -12.88
C ASP A 698 -24.25 -15.86 -12.33
N LYS A 699 -23.13 -16.60 -12.40
CA LYS A 699 -23.01 -17.99 -11.95
C LYS A 699 -23.17 -18.21 -10.44
N LYS A 700 -22.90 -17.19 -9.61
CA LYS A 700 -22.94 -17.30 -8.13
C LYS A 700 -23.75 -16.15 -7.55
N SER A 701 -24.55 -16.45 -6.53
CA SER A 701 -25.26 -15.42 -5.77
C SER A 701 -24.32 -14.63 -4.86
N LEU A 702 -24.75 -13.43 -4.48
CA LEU A 702 -24.04 -12.57 -3.52
C LEU A 702 -23.76 -13.29 -2.20
N THR A 703 -24.70 -14.12 -1.72
CA THR A 703 -24.50 -14.92 -0.51
C THR A 703 -23.34 -15.91 -0.65
N LYS A 704 -23.22 -16.59 -1.79
CA LYS A 704 -22.14 -17.58 -2.04
C LYS A 704 -20.77 -16.89 -2.09
N ILE A 705 -20.66 -15.77 -2.81
CA ILE A 705 -19.42 -14.98 -2.93
C ILE A 705 -19.03 -14.40 -1.55
N SER A 706 -20.00 -13.84 -0.82
CA SER A 706 -19.80 -13.25 0.52
C SER A 706 -19.30 -14.28 1.54
N ASN A 707 -19.88 -15.48 1.55
CA ASN A 707 -19.43 -16.58 2.39
C ASN A 707 -17.99 -17.02 2.07
N LYS A 708 -17.64 -17.05 0.77
CA LYS A 708 -16.30 -17.45 0.30
C LYS A 708 -15.23 -16.44 0.67
N TYR A 709 -15.50 -15.13 0.52
CA TYR A 709 -14.46 -14.10 0.59
C TYR A 709 -14.59 -13.12 1.76
N CYS A 710 -15.79 -12.74 2.15
CA CYS A 710 -16.00 -11.61 3.09
C CYS A 710 -16.20 -12.08 4.54
N LYS A 711 -16.96 -13.15 4.75
CA LYS A 711 -17.43 -13.59 6.07
C LYS A 711 -16.31 -13.79 7.10
N LYS A 712 -15.21 -14.43 6.70
CA LYS A 712 -14.06 -14.71 7.58
C LYS A 712 -13.38 -13.41 8.04
N ILE A 713 -13.25 -12.44 7.14
CA ILE A 713 -12.65 -11.13 7.42
C ILE A 713 -13.53 -10.30 8.33
N VAL A 714 -14.85 -10.28 8.09
CA VAL A 714 -15.80 -9.57 8.97
C VAL A 714 -15.78 -10.17 10.38
N LYS A 715 -15.78 -11.50 10.51
CA LYS A 715 -15.62 -12.18 11.81
C LYS A 715 -14.31 -11.80 12.48
N ASP A 716 -13.21 -11.77 11.74
CA ASP A 716 -11.88 -11.43 12.26
C ASP A 716 -11.81 -9.97 12.74
N SER A 717 -12.37 -9.04 11.96
CA SER A 717 -12.47 -7.62 12.35
C SER A 717 -13.31 -7.44 13.63
N ASN A 718 -14.44 -8.13 13.73
CA ASN A 718 -15.28 -8.10 14.93
C ASN A 718 -14.56 -8.71 16.14
N PHE A 719 -13.80 -9.80 15.95
CA PHE A 719 -12.97 -10.40 16.99
C PHE A 719 -11.89 -9.42 17.45
N ARG A 720 -11.18 -8.76 16.53
CA ARG A 720 -10.14 -7.76 16.86
C ARG A 720 -10.70 -6.59 17.67
N LYS A 721 -11.89 -6.10 17.30
CA LYS A 721 -12.57 -5.01 18.02
C LYS A 721 -12.95 -5.41 19.45
N LYS A 722 -13.39 -6.66 19.64
CA LYS A 722 -13.85 -7.16 20.95
C LYS A 722 -12.71 -7.67 21.85
N PHE A 723 -11.66 -8.25 21.26
CA PHE A 723 -10.58 -8.95 21.96
C PHE A 723 -9.20 -8.44 21.53
N TYR A 724 -9.04 -7.12 21.43
CA TYR A 724 -7.81 -6.50 20.92
C TYR A 724 -6.55 -6.92 21.67
N GLY A 725 -6.61 -7.04 23.00
CA GLY A 725 -5.47 -7.48 23.83
C GLY A 725 -4.99 -8.89 23.47
N LEU A 726 -5.92 -9.85 23.35
CA LEU A 726 -5.64 -11.22 22.93
C LEU A 726 -5.12 -11.27 21.49
N TYR A 727 -5.72 -10.47 20.60
CA TYR A 727 -5.25 -10.36 19.22
C TYR A 727 -3.81 -9.82 19.13
N LYS A 728 -3.48 -8.75 19.87
CA LYS A 728 -2.12 -8.19 19.93
C LYS A 728 -1.11 -9.22 20.44
N PHE A 729 -1.48 -9.99 21.47
CA PHE A 729 -0.66 -11.09 21.98
C PHE A 729 -0.35 -12.13 20.88
N LEU A 730 -1.35 -12.53 20.09
CA LEU A 730 -1.20 -13.53 19.03
C LEU A 730 -0.48 -13.01 17.77
N GLN A 731 -0.50 -11.69 17.56
CA GLN A 731 0.02 -11.05 16.35
C GLN A 731 1.40 -10.44 16.48
N ASN A 732 1.93 -10.17 17.68
CA ASN A 732 3.18 -9.44 17.90
C ASN A 732 4.36 -9.98 17.06
N ARG A 733 4.47 -9.45 15.85
CA ARG A 733 5.69 -9.00 15.19
C ARG A 733 5.74 -7.48 15.35
N GLN A 734 6.93 -6.99 15.68
CA GLN A 734 7.39 -5.65 15.34
C GLN A 734 7.27 -5.43 13.84
#